data_AF-A0A9N9GDY4-F1
#
_entry.id   AF-A0A9N9GDY4-F1
#
_cell.length_a   1.000
_cell.length_b   1.000
_cell.length_c   1.000
_cell.angle_alpha   90.00
_cell.angle_beta   90.00
_cell.angle_gamma   90.00
#
_symmetry.space_group_name_H-M   'P 1'
#
loop_
_entity.id
_entity.type
_entity.pdbx_description
1 polymer ?
#
loop_
_entity_poly.entity_id
_entity_poly.type
_entity_poly.pdbx_seq_one_letter_code
_entity_poly.pdbx_strand_id
1 'polypeptide(L)'
;TNIMKVYRLVLAFLPLFLSTTSLVYCDKSAQQYFEEGNEFFADQKYEEAVKSFVSAINQNPNEYLYYFKRALTYLALERSSSALQDFTTILELKPDFDKALLQRAKIYIKEGSLTEAKSDLKQYLQKNEHDTEGQKSLVSVNSAEKYINTAEEAFNSESYDTCIENIFKAIKISPHSPRLRLIRAQCHLSKGEVEEGPDDPVLSMRLCLLNYFSLYNPEQALQSLKQCLRYDPEHKACKTLHRGIKKIEKEVERVNNDIEGHRWKLAINKLLEPSTKGLINDVEDELQNLNEGRQRNELLVKLYGWTCKAYKELKEVKKALKWCEKTLKLDENNVEALVNRAEVLLEEEDYEAALNDYKKAHDLTQGLDNRIKQGYAKADRLLKQSKKKDYYKILGVSRKADKKEIKRAYRKLAQEWHPDKYSGDLSQDQVAVKMSAINEAYEVLNDDELRARFDNGEDPNDPNSGGSPFFYSDNNPFAQQFGGFPFSGFPFSSGGESSEGQYHLVGTMNAPDRFDLFYLPPGAKKMTITPDPKVENGATFEILREDHTMGNLMRYKNPIYSLHLLNSSSQFSKLLEEPQVIFAGYKVPHPLEHNVILKVQTTNDTKPDMMVAKALNDLITEVGYLKQKFVEELGRARALVIPREQKPMEEQTPLGIPSARDNIPIGNTGVGVDMDF
;
A
#
# COMPACT_ATOMS: atom_id res chain seq x y z
N THR A 1 6.75 76.77 -43.78
CA THR A 1 6.36 77.97 -43.00
C THR A 1 5.19 77.75 -42.04
N ASN A 2 4.27 76.80 -42.27
CA ASN A 2 3.16 76.53 -41.34
C ASN A 2 3.50 75.63 -40.14
N ILE A 3 4.50 74.74 -40.24
CA ILE A 3 4.89 73.83 -39.14
C ILE A 3 5.55 74.58 -37.97
N MET A 4 6.32 75.64 -38.25
CA MET A 4 6.95 76.46 -37.20
C MET A 4 5.96 77.36 -36.43
N LYS A 5 4.79 77.67 -37.00
CA LYS A 5 3.74 78.46 -36.31
C LYS A 5 2.99 77.62 -35.28
N VAL A 6 2.78 76.33 -35.56
CA VAL A 6 2.12 75.40 -34.63
C VAL A 6 3.02 75.11 -33.43
N TYR A 7 4.33 74.93 -33.64
CA TYR A 7 5.28 74.68 -32.56
C TYR A 7 5.41 75.85 -31.57
N ARG A 8 5.37 77.10 -32.06
CA ARG A 8 5.42 78.29 -31.19
C ARG A 8 4.15 78.48 -30.37
N LEU A 9 2.99 78.07 -30.88
CA LEU A 9 1.73 78.09 -30.16
C LEU A 9 1.69 77.03 -29.05
N VAL A 10 2.18 75.81 -29.31
CA VAL A 10 2.22 74.75 -28.30
C VAL A 10 3.24 75.04 -27.18
N LEU A 11 4.39 75.63 -27.50
CA LEU A 11 5.41 76.01 -26.50
C LEU A 11 4.99 77.21 -25.63
N ALA A 12 4.12 78.09 -26.12
CA ALA A 12 3.63 79.24 -25.35
C ALA A 12 2.55 78.87 -24.31
N PHE A 13 1.86 77.74 -24.47
CA PHE A 13 0.86 77.26 -23.52
C PHE A 13 1.39 76.26 -22.48
N LEU A 14 2.60 75.72 -22.68
CA LEU A 14 3.22 74.79 -21.73
C LEU A 14 3.48 75.38 -20.33
N PRO A 15 3.90 76.66 -20.15
CA PRO A 15 4.17 77.20 -18.82
C PRO A 15 2.89 77.63 -18.07
N LEU A 16 1.78 77.84 -18.77
CA LEU A 16 0.46 78.17 -18.19
C LEU A 16 -0.28 76.94 -17.66
N PHE A 17 0.06 75.74 -18.16
CA PHE A 17 -0.43 74.46 -17.61
C PHE A 17 0.37 73.96 -16.40
N LEU A 18 1.61 74.47 -16.21
CA LEU A 18 2.51 74.04 -15.14
C LEU A 18 2.42 74.89 -13.86
N SER A 19 1.63 75.98 -13.84
CA SER A 19 1.49 76.87 -12.68
C SER A 19 0.13 76.82 -11.98
N THR A 20 -0.81 75.96 -12.40
CA THR A 20 -2.12 75.78 -11.74
C THR A 20 -2.32 74.38 -11.15
N THR A 21 -1.29 73.53 -11.18
CA THR A 21 -1.28 72.23 -10.47
C THR A 21 -0.48 72.31 -9.18
N SER A 22 -0.64 73.39 -8.43
CA SER A 22 -0.61 73.29 -6.97
C SER A 22 -1.98 72.76 -6.54
N LEU A 23 -2.31 71.54 -6.99
CA LEU A 23 -3.41 70.79 -6.37
C LEU A 23 -2.98 70.69 -4.91
N VAL A 24 -3.70 71.39 -4.05
CA VAL A 24 -3.65 71.15 -2.61
C VAL A 24 -4.03 69.68 -2.44
N TYR A 25 -3.02 68.82 -2.40
CA TYR A 25 -3.17 67.47 -1.88
C TYR A 25 -3.45 67.69 -0.40
N CYS A 26 -4.74 67.80 -0.07
CA CYS A 26 -5.18 67.79 1.31
C CYS A 26 -4.88 66.38 1.79
N ASP A 27 -3.68 66.21 2.34
CA ASP A 27 -3.24 64.94 2.88
C ASP A 27 -4.18 64.65 4.05
N LYS A 28 -5.13 63.74 3.81
CA LYS A 28 -6.16 63.41 4.80
C LYS A 28 -5.47 63.03 6.11
N SER A 29 -5.94 63.60 7.22
CA SER A 29 -5.35 63.28 8.52
C SER A 29 -5.65 61.83 8.91
N ALA A 30 -4.86 61.26 9.83
CA ALA A 30 -5.11 59.91 10.36
C ALA A 30 -6.54 59.75 10.89
N GLN A 31 -7.08 60.80 11.52
CA GLN A 31 -8.44 60.84 12.05
C GLN A 31 -9.50 60.84 10.93
N GLN A 32 -9.27 61.55 9.83
CA GLN A 32 -10.18 61.54 8.68
C GLN A 32 -10.24 60.17 8.01
N TYR A 33 -9.09 59.49 7.85
CA TYR A 33 -9.08 58.11 7.36
C TYR A 33 -9.77 57.14 8.32
N PHE A 34 -9.66 57.37 9.63
CA PHE A 34 -10.34 56.56 10.64
C PHE A 34 -11.88 56.74 10.59
N GLU A 35 -12.36 57.97 10.44
CA GLU A 35 -13.79 58.28 10.27
C GLU A 35 -14.34 57.66 8.98
N GLU A 36 -13.64 57.84 7.86
CA GLU A 36 -13.98 57.21 6.57
C GLU A 36 -14.01 55.68 6.67
N GLY A 37 -13.06 55.07 7.39
CA GLY A 37 -13.06 53.63 7.65
C GLY A 37 -14.27 53.17 8.48
N ASN A 38 -14.70 53.96 9.48
CA ASN A 38 -15.90 53.66 10.26
C ASN A 38 -17.19 53.81 9.43
N GLU A 39 -17.26 54.79 8.52
CA GLU A 39 -18.36 54.94 7.57
C GLU A 39 -18.44 53.73 6.64
N PHE A 40 -17.31 53.33 6.02
CA PHE A 40 -17.27 52.13 5.19
C PHE A 40 -17.62 50.85 5.96
N PHE A 41 -17.21 50.74 7.22
CA PHE A 41 -17.59 49.62 8.07
C PHE A 41 -19.10 49.59 8.35
N ALA A 42 -19.71 50.74 8.62
CA ALA A 42 -21.16 50.86 8.81
C ALA A 42 -21.93 50.53 7.51
N ASP A 43 -21.39 50.91 6.37
CA ASP A 43 -21.87 50.57 5.02
C ASP A 43 -21.64 49.10 4.62
N GLN A 44 -21.01 48.27 5.46
CA GLN A 44 -20.61 46.89 5.18
C GLN A 44 -19.60 46.75 4.02
N LYS A 45 -18.94 47.84 3.62
CA LYS A 45 -17.84 47.88 2.64
C LYS A 45 -16.52 47.56 3.33
N TYR A 46 -16.37 46.31 3.76
CA TYR A 46 -15.29 45.92 4.66
C TYR A 46 -13.88 46.03 4.05
N GLU A 47 -13.71 45.78 2.74
CA GLU A 47 -12.40 45.88 2.08
C GLU A 47 -11.94 47.34 1.95
N GLU A 48 -12.86 48.25 1.64
CA GLU A 48 -12.60 49.69 1.63
C GLU A 48 -12.30 50.21 3.04
N ALA A 49 -13.05 49.74 4.05
CA ALA A 49 -12.80 50.05 5.45
C ALA A 49 -11.38 49.64 5.89
N VAL A 50 -10.93 48.44 5.52
CA VAL A 50 -9.55 47.98 5.79
C VAL A 50 -8.53 48.93 5.18
N LYS A 51 -8.71 49.35 3.91
CA LYS A 51 -7.77 50.29 3.24
C LYS A 51 -7.69 51.63 3.95
N SER A 52 -8.83 52.16 4.39
CA SER A 52 -8.88 53.41 5.15
C SER A 52 -8.20 53.26 6.52
N PHE A 53 -8.43 52.15 7.24
CA PHE A 53 -7.75 51.88 8.51
C PHE A 53 -6.25 51.66 8.35
N VAL A 54 -5.80 50.98 7.29
CA VAL A 54 -4.36 50.86 6.96
C VAL A 54 -3.74 52.24 6.74
N SER A 55 -4.43 53.12 6.02
CA SER A 55 -3.97 54.49 5.78
C SER A 55 -3.90 55.31 7.08
N ALA A 56 -4.87 55.14 7.99
CA ALA A 56 -4.83 55.75 9.32
C ALA A 56 -3.64 55.25 10.18
N ILE A 57 -3.37 53.93 10.15
CA ILE A 57 -2.26 53.31 10.87
C ILE A 57 -0.90 53.78 10.33
N ASN A 58 -0.75 53.90 9.01
CA ASN A 58 0.49 54.39 8.40
C ASN A 58 0.84 55.83 8.84
N GLN A 59 -0.18 56.64 9.12
CA GLN A 59 -0.01 58.03 9.57
C GLN A 59 0.22 58.14 11.08
N ASN A 60 -0.41 57.27 11.87
CA ASN A 60 -0.18 57.20 13.32
C ASN A 60 -0.19 55.74 13.80
N PRO A 61 0.99 55.09 13.88
CA PRO A 61 1.12 53.67 14.19
C PRO A 61 0.99 53.35 15.69
N ASN A 62 0.97 54.35 16.58
CA ASN A 62 0.92 54.12 18.03
C ASN A 62 -0.52 54.13 18.57
N GLU A 63 -1.52 54.43 17.74
CA GLU A 63 -2.92 54.49 18.15
C GLU A 63 -3.59 53.11 18.07
N TYR A 64 -3.76 52.46 19.23
CA TYR A 64 -4.32 51.11 19.35
C TYR A 64 -5.76 51.00 18.81
N LEU A 65 -6.55 52.09 18.83
CA LEU A 65 -7.93 52.06 18.37
C LEU A 65 -8.05 51.77 16.87
N TYR A 66 -7.06 52.18 16.07
CA TYR A 66 -7.03 51.93 14.63
C TYR A 66 -6.84 50.45 14.32
N TYR A 67 -5.91 49.81 15.04
CA TYR A 67 -5.74 48.35 15.00
C TYR A 67 -7.00 47.63 15.48
N PHE A 68 -7.66 48.12 16.54
CA PHE A 68 -8.89 47.49 17.04
C PHE A 68 -10.01 47.50 16.00
N LYS A 69 -10.26 48.64 15.33
CA LYS A 69 -11.27 48.73 14.27
C LYS A 69 -10.90 47.88 13.06
N ARG A 70 -9.63 47.86 12.67
CA ARG A 70 -9.15 46.99 11.58
C ARG A 70 -9.32 45.51 11.92
N ALA A 71 -8.98 45.09 13.15
CA ALA A 71 -9.17 43.73 13.63
C ALA A 71 -10.64 43.30 13.59
N LEU A 72 -11.57 44.15 14.03
CA LEU A 72 -13.01 43.90 13.91
C LEU A 72 -13.47 43.79 12.46
N THR A 73 -12.89 44.58 11.57
CA THR A 73 -13.15 44.51 10.13
C THR A 73 -12.61 43.22 9.51
N TYR A 74 -11.44 42.78 9.95
CA TYR A 74 -10.90 41.47 9.57
C TYR A 74 -11.75 40.32 10.09
N LEU A 75 -12.31 40.43 11.29
CA LEU A 75 -13.26 39.44 11.81
C LEU A 75 -14.56 39.41 10.98
N ALA A 76 -15.06 40.56 10.52
CA ALA A 76 -16.21 40.63 9.61
C ALA A 76 -15.91 40.03 8.21
N LEU A 77 -14.64 40.06 7.78
CA LEU A 77 -14.14 39.42 6.55
C LEU A 77 -13.70 37.96 6.75
N GLU A 78 -13.92 37.37 7.93
CA GLU A 78 -13.45 36.02 8.30
C GLU A 78 -11.92 35.81 8.21
N ARG A 79 -11.14 36.91 8.23
CA ARG A 79 -9.67 36.91 8.23
C ARG A 79 -9.11 36.82 9.65
N SER A 80 -9.32 35.67 10.31
CA SER A 80 -8.94 35.45 11.72
C SER A 80 -7.45 35.64 12.01
N SER A 81 -6.56 35.22 11.10
CA SER A 81 -5.10 35.34 11.27
C SER A 81 -4.62 36.80 11.30
N SER A 82 -5.11 37.64 10.39
CA SER A 82 -4.82 39.07 10.37
C SER A 82 -5.40 39.78 11.59
N ALA A 83 -6.61 39.40 12.02
CA ALA A 83 -7.21 39.93 13.24
C ALA A 83 -6.39 39.57 14.49
N LEU A 84 -5.88 38.35 14.58
CA LEU A 84 -5.04 37.86 15.67
C LEU A 84 -3.76 38.69 15.84
N GLN A 85 -3.11 39.01 14.72
CA GLN A 85 -1.93 39.86 14.71
C GLN A 85 -2.27 41.26 15.24
N ASP A 86 -3.36 41.86 14.76
CA ASP A 86 -3.81 43.16 15.24
C ASP A 86 -4.16 43.14 16.73
N PHE A 87 -4.86 42.12 17.24
CA PHE A 87 -5.14 41.99 18.67
C PHE A 87 -3.87 41.83 19.52
N THR A 88 -2.85 41.17 18.99
CA THR A 88 -1.56 41.07 19.67
C THR A 88 -0.86 42.43 19.73
N THR A 89 -0.81 43.17 18.62
CA THR A 89 -0.25 44.53 18.60
C THR A 89 -1.00 45.49 19.54
N ILE A 90 -2.33 45.35 19.66
CA ILE A 90 -3.12 46.17 20.60
C ILE A 90 -2.70 45.92 22.04
N LEU A 91 -2.43 44.66 22.41
CA LEU A 91 -2.01 44.30 23.76
C LEU A 91 -0.56 44.68 24.04
N GLU A 92 0.29 44.78 23.01
CA GLU A 92 1.63 45.36 23.11
C GLU A 92 1.58 46.88 23.34
N LEU A 93 0.72 47.59 22.60
CA LEU A 93 0.56 49.05 22.73
C LEU A 93 -0.20 49.45 24.01
N LYS A 94 -1.20 48.65 24.40
CA LYS A 94 -2.07 48.90 25.55
C LYS A 94 -2.42 47.60 26.27
N PRO A 95 -1.58 47.14 27.22
CA PRO A 95 -1.80 45.90 27.98
C PRO A 95 -3.10 45.88 28.78
N ASP A 96 -3.61 47.05 29.19
CA ASP A 96 -4.85 47.17 29.97
C ASP A 96 -6.13 47.12 29.13
N PHE A 97 -6.04 46.85 27.83
CA PHE A 97 -7.21 46.79 26.96
C PHE A 97 -7.87 45.39 26.96
N ASP A 98 -8.63 45.13 28.01
CA ASP A 98 -9.23 43.80 28.29
C ASP A 98 -10.13 43.26 27.16
N LYS A 99 -10.76 44.14 26.37
CA LYS A 99 -11.60 43.73 25.23
C LYS A 99 -10.78 43.00 24.14
N ALA A 100 -9.50 43.34 23.97
CA ALA A 100 -8.64 42.61 23.03
C ALA A 100 -8.35 41.20 23.52
N LEU A 101 -8.16 40.99 24.84
CA LEU A 101 -7.98 39.65 25.41
C LEU A 101 -9.19 38.75 25.12
N LEU A 102 -10.41 39.25 25.34
CA LEU A 102 -11.63 38.48 25.08
C LEU A 102 -11.79 38.14 23.58
N GLN A 103 -11.56 39.11 22.68
CA GLN A 103 -11.67 38.86 21.24
C GLN A 103 -10.58 37.91 20.74
N ARG A 104 -9.34 38.06 21.21
CA ARG A 104 -8.23 37.17 20.87
C ARG A 104 -8.47 35.74 21.35
N ALA A 105 -8.96 35.58 22.59
CA ALA A 105 -9.34 34.28 23.11
C ALA A 105 -10.44 33.60 22.30
N LYS A 106 -11.46 34.35 21.83
CA LYS A 106 -12.51 33.80 20.96
C LYS A 106 -11.95 33.28 19.63
N ILE A 107 -10.95 33.96 19.07
CA ILE A 107 -10.27 33.49 17.86
C ILE A 107 -9.49 32.22 18.15
N TYR A 108 -8.69 32.21 19.23
CA TYR A 108 -7.93 31.02 19.65
C TYR A 108 -8.83 29.81 19.93
N ILE A 109 -10.01 30.00 20.52
CA ILE A 109 -11.03 28.93 20.67
C ILE A 109 -11.40 28.36 19.30
N LYS A 110 -11.72 29.22 18.34
CA LYS A 110 -12.16 28.75 17.01
C LYS A 110 -11.05 27.99 16.27
N GLU A 111 -9.80 28.46 16.38
CA GLU A 111 -8.61 27.84 15.78
C GLU A 111 -8.14 26.55 16.51
N GLY A 112 -8.58 26.36 17.76
CA GLY A 112 -8.21 25.21 18.59
C GLY A 112 -6.92 25.40 19.40
N SER A 113 -6.39 26.62 19.50
CA SER A 113 -5.27 26.99 20.37
C SER A 113 -5.78 27.20 21.81
N LEU A 114 -6.23 26.11 22.43
CA LEU A 114 -6.99 26.14 23.70
C LEU A 114 -6.16 26.66 24.88
N THR A 115 -4.85 26.40 24.88
CA THR A 115 -3.92 26.84 25.93
C THR A 115 -3.80 28.35 25.99
N GLU A 116 -3.62 28.99 24.85
CA GLU A 116 -3.53 30.44 24.69
C GLU A 116 -4.88 31.09 25.00
N ALA A 117 -5.98 30.51 24.49
CA ALA A 117 -7.33 30.97 24.81
C ALA A 117 -7.59 30.97 26.33
N LYS A 118 -7.19 29.90 27.02
CA LYS A 118 -7.36 29.75 28.47
C LYS A 118 -6.53 30.77 29.26
N SER A 119 -5.32 31.06 28.80
CA SER A 119 -4.46 32.09 29.39
C SER A 119 -5.11 33.48 29.28
N ASP A 120 -5.53 33.86 28.07
CA ASP A 120 -6.17 35.16 27.82
C ASP A 120 -7.49 35.31 28.58
N LEU A 121 -8.31 34.27 28.65
CA LEU A 121 -9.57 34.29 29.41
C LEU A 121 -9.34 34.40 30.91
N LYS A 122 -8.31 33.74 31.45
CA LYS A 122 -7.95 33.89 32.87
C LYS A 122 -7.52 35.32 33.18
N GLN A 123 -6.70 35.94 32.34
CA GLN A 123 -6.30 37.33 32.51
C GLN A 123 -7.50 38.29 32.41
N TYR A 124 -8.40 38.05 31.45
CA TYR A 124 -9.62 38.84 31.28
C TYR A 124 -10.57 38.72 32.49
N LEU A 125 -10.79 37.50 33.00
CA LEU A 125 -11.69 37.22 34.12
C LEU A 125 -11.13 37.66 35.48
N GLN A 126 -9.81 37.84 35.62
CA GLN A 126 -9.23 38.46 36.83
C GLN A 126 -9.72 39.90 37.03
N LYS A 127 -9.96 40.63 35.93
CA LYS A 127 -10.47 42.01 35.98
C LYS A 127 -11.99 42.08 35.84
N ASN A 128 -12.59 41.13 35.13
CA ASN A 128 -14.02 41.08 34.80
C ASN A 128 -14.69 39.80 35.36
N GLU A 129 -14.61 39.60 36.67
CA GLU A 129 -14.97 38.33 37.34
C GLU A 129 -16.40 37.85 37.06
N HIS A 130 -17.36 38.78 36.94
CA HIS A 130 -18.78 38.47 36.71
C HIS A 130 -19.20 38.55 35.24
N ASP A 131 -18.26 38.67 34.29
CA ASP A 131 -18.63 38.69 32.89
C ASP A 131 -19.11 37.31 32.41
N THR A 132 -20.39 37.25 32.06
CA THR A 132 -21.05 36.01 31.63
C THR A 132 -20.46 35.43 30.35
N GLU A 133 -19.96 36.29 29.45
CA GLU A 133 -19.41 35.84 28.16
C GLU A 133 -18.01 35.23 28.32
N GLY A 134 -17.14 35.88 29.10
CA GLY A 134 -15.84 35.33 29.48
C GLY A 134 -15.96 33.98 30.21
N GLN A 135 -16.87 33.86 31.18
CA GLN A 135 -17.09 32.61 31.91
C GLN A 135 -17.58 31.48 30.99
N LYS A 136 -18.55 31.76 30.11
CA LYS A 136 -19.04 30.78 29.12
C LYS A 136 -17.93 30.32 28.17
N SER A 137 -17.08 31.26 27.73
CA SER A 137 -15.94 30.95 26.86
C SER A 137 -14.93 30.06 27.57
N LEU A 138 -14.66 30.31 28.86
CA LEU A 138 -13.74 29.48 29.67
C LEU A 138 -14.28 28.06 29.88
N VAL A 139 -15.59 27.91 30.15
CA VAL A 139 -16.23 26.60 30.25
C VAL A 139 -16.18 25.85 28.92
N SER A 140 -16.35 26.55 27.80
CA SER A 140 -16.23 25.98 26.45
C SER A 140 -14.80 25.47 26.18
N VAL A 141 -13.77 26.22 26.59
CA VAL A 141 -12.37 25.78 26.48
C VAL A 141 -12.11 24.53 27.32
N ASN A 142 -12.52 24.52 28.59
CA ASN A 142 -12.28 23.38 29.48
C ASN A 142 -13.02 22.11 29.00
N SER A 143 -14.23 22.26 28.46
CA SER A 143 -14.96 21.14 27.87
C SER A 143 -14.31 20.62 26.59
N ALA A 144 -13.81 21.50 25.71
CA ALA A 144 -13.04 21.11 24.55
C ALA A 144 -11.75 20.35 24.92
N GLU A 145 -10.98 20.82 25.90
CA GLU A 145 -9.80 20.11 26.42
C GLU A 145 -10.17 18.70 26.92
N LYS A 146 -11.27 18.58 27.68
CA LYS A 146 -11.76 17.29 28.16
C LYS A 146 -12.14 16.33 27.02
N TYR A 147 -12.84 16.83 26.00
CA TYR A 147 -13.20 16.02 24.83
C TYR A 147 -11.97 15.56 24.04
N ILE A 148 -10.94 16.40 23.93
CA ILE A 148 -9.70 16.04 23.25
C ILE A 148 -8.96 14.95 24.02
N ASN A 149 -8.78 15.11 25.33
CA ASN A 149 -8.07 14.12 26.15
C ASN A 149 -8.79 12.76 26.14
N THR A 150 -10.11 12.76 26.29
CA THR A 150 -10.91 11.53 26.23
C THR A 150 -10.86 10.86 24.86
N ALA A 151 -10.79 11.64 23.77
CA ALA A 151 -10.60 11.08 22.44
C ALA A 151 -9.22 10.46 22.22
N GLU A 152 -8.16 11.09 22.74
CA GLU A 152 -6.79 10.55 22.67
C GLU A 152 -6.66 9.25 23.47
N GLU A 153 -7.24 9.19 24.66
CA GLU A 153 -7.32 7.96 25.48
C GLU A 153 -8.10 6.85 24.76
N ALA A 154 -9.23 7.19 24.15
CA ALA A 154 -10.05 6.27 23.37
C ALA A 154 -9.31 5.71 22.15
N PHE A 155 -8.55 6.56 21.45
CA PHE A 155 -7.73 6.15 20.31
C PHE A 155 -6.65 5.16 20.72
N ASN A 156 -5.95 5.41 21.83
CA ASN A 156 -4.93 4.50 22.37
C ASN A 156 -5.52 3.17 22.88
N SER A 157 -6.79 3.18 23.27
CA SER A 157 -7.53 1.99 23.73
C SER A 157 -8.26 1.27 22.58
N GLU A 158 -7.97 1.62 21.32
CA GLU A 158 -8.61 1.10 20.10
C GLU A 158 -10.15 1.26 20.05
N SER A 159 -10.70 2.15 20.87
CA SER A 159 -12.14 2.48 20.88
C SER A 159 -12.43 3.63 19.93
N TYR A 160 -12.42 3.33 18.62
CA TYR A 160 -12.51 4.38 17.59
C TYR A 160 -13.85 5.12 17.57
N ASP A 161 -14.96 4.47 17.91
CA ASP A 161 -16.29 5.12 17.98
C ASP A 161 -16.33 6.23 19.04
N THR A 162 -15.77 5.96 20.22
CA THR A 162 -15.72 6.95 21.30
C THR A 162 -14.71 8.05 21.00
N CYS A 163 -13.62 7.77 20.27
CA CYS A 163 -12.75 8.81 19.70
C CYS A 163 -13.56 9.75 18.79
N ILE A 164 -14.27 9.20 17.80
CA ILE A 164 -14.99 9.99 16.78
C ILE A 164 -16.04 10.89 17.45
N GLU A 165 -16.81 10.36 18.39
CA GLU A 165 -17.86 11.12 19.08
C GLU A 165 -17.28 12.31 19.89
N ASN A 166 -16.20 12.09 20.64
CA ASN A 166 -15.59 13.14 21.45
C ASN A 166 -14.87 14.19 20.58
N ILE A 167 -14.18 13.77 19.52
CA ILE A 167 -13.59 14.73 18.56
C ILE A 167 -14.67 15.54 17.85
N PHE A 168 -15.81 14.95 17.49
CA PHE A 168 -16.93 15.70 16.92
C PHE A 168 -17.42 16.80 17.87
N LYS A 169 -17.57 16.50 19.16
CA LYS A 169 -17.92 17.50 20.19
C LYS A 169 -16.86 18.60 20.32
N ALA A 170 -15.58 18.25 20.24
CA ALA A 170 -14.48 19.22 20.27
C ALA A 170 -14.49 20.14 19.03
N ILE A 171 -14.71 19.60 17.83
CA ILE A 171 -14.80 20.37 16.58
C ILE A 171 -15.98 21.37 16.62
N LYS A 172 -17.10 21.01 17.24
CA LYS A 172 -18.23 21.93 17.41
C LYS A 172 -17.85 23.21 18.18
N ILE A 173 -16.90 23.11 19.10
CA ILE A 173 -16.37 24.24 19.86
C ILE A 173 -15.24 24.95 19.09
N SER A 174 -14.37 24.17 18.44
CA SER A 174 -13.18 24.64 17.70
C SER A 174 -13.26 24.29 16.21
N PRO A 175 -14.13 24.95 15.43
CA PRO A 175 -14.44 24.54 14.05
C PRO A 175 -13.28 24.72 13.07
N HIS A 176 -12.36 25.66 13.31
CA HIS A 176 -11.25 25.95 12.40
C HIS A 176 -9.96 25.21 12.77
N SER A 177 -10.01 24.24 13.69
CA SER A 177 -8.83 23.49 14.07
C SER A 177 -8.49 22.37 13.07
N PRO A 178 -7.37 22.47 12.32
CA PRO A 178 -6.95 21.41 11.42
C PRO A 178 -6.51 20.15 12.19
N ARG A 179 -5.91 20.33 13.37
CA ARG A 179 -5.46 19.23 14.25
C ARG A 179 -6.61 18.29 14.60
N LEU A 180 -7.74 18.84 15.05
CA LEU A 180 -8.90 18.01 15.46
C LEU A 180 -9.51 17.25 14.29
N ARG A 181 -9.56 17.88 13.10
CA ARG A 181 -10.04 17.25 11.87
C ARG A 181 -9.13 16.10 11.43
N LEU A 182 -7.81 16.25 11.56
CA LEU A 182 -6.83 15.19 11.31
C LEU A 182 -6.99 14.00 12.26
N ILE A 183 -7.17 14.25 13.56
CA ILE A 183 -7.39 13.17 14.54
C ILE A 183 -8.70 12.44 14.23
N ARG A 184 -9.78 13.15 13.85
CA ARG A 184 -11.04 12.51 13.41
C ARG A 184 -10.79 11.57 12.23
N ALA A 185 -10.07 12.05 11.22
CA ALA A 185 -9.74 11.26 10.03
C ALA A 185 -8.90 10.03 10.39
N GLN A 186 -7.92 10.16 11.27
CA GLN A 186 -7.13 9.03 11.78
C GLN A 186 -7.99 8.00 12.51
N CYS A 187 -8.94 8.43 13.36
CA CYS A 187 -9.86 7.52 14.04
C CYS A 187 -10.76 6.74 13.06
N HIS A 188 -11.25 7.37 11.99
CA HIS A 188 -12.00 6.66 10.93
C HIS A 188 -11.12 5.66 10.15
N LEU A 189 -9.91 6.07 9.78
CA LEU A 189 -8.96 5.19 9.08
C LEU A 189 -8.61 3.95 9.92
N SER A 190 -8.31 4.13 11.20
CA SER A 190 -7.98 3.02 12.11
C SER A 190 -9.17 2.10 12.38
N LYS A 191 -10.41 2.62 12.29
CA LYS A 191 -11.64 1.82 12.38
C LYS A 191 -11.87 0.95 11.12
N GLY A 192 -11.18 1.23 10.01
CA GLY A 192 -11.41 0.57 8.73
C GLY A 192 -12.63 1.10 7.97
N GLU A 193 -13.23 2.20 8.43
CA GLU A 193 -14.29 2.92 7.72
C GLU A 193 -13.65 4.02 6.87
N VAL A 194 -13.48 3.76 5.58
CA VAL A 194 -13.04 4.79 4.59
C VAL A 194 -14.21 5.64 4.10
N GLU A 195 -15.43 5.40 4.60
CA GLU A 195 -16.63 6.10 4.14
C GLU A 195 -17.26 7.04 5.18
N GLU A 196 -17.75 8.15 4.62
CA GLU A 196 -18.62 9.18 5.19
C GLU A 196 -18.01 10.08 6.29
N GLY A 197 -17.14 10.99 5.86
CA GLY A 197 -16.92 12.25 6.58
C GLY A 197 -17.65 13.42 5.91
N PRO A 198 -18.92 13.73 6.24
CA PRO A 198 -19.56 14.98 5.85
C PRO A 198 -19.02 16.15 6.69
N ASP A 199 -19.10 17.35 6.12
CA ASP A 199 -18.97 18.70 6.73
C ASP A 199 -17.67 19.49 6.48
N ASP A 200 -16.70 18.96 5.71
CA ASP A 200 -15.49 19.73 5.37
C ASP A 200 -15.12 19.65 3.89
N PRO A 201 -15.16 20.78 3.15
CA PRO A 201 -14.65 20.87 1.79
C PRO A 201 -13.19 20.40 1.65
N VAL A 202 -12.34 20.71 2.63
CA VAL A 202 -10.91 20.35 2.59
C VAL A 202 -10.73 18.84 2.74
N LEU A 203 -11.45 18.22 3.67
CA LEU A 203 -11.44 16.77 3.84
C LEU A 203 -12.03 16.06 2.62
N SER A 204 -13.13 16.56 2.07
CA SER A 204 -13.79 15.99 0.88
C SER A 204 -12.87 16.02 -0.34
N MET A 205 -12.13 17.12 -0.52
CA MET A 205 -11.11 17.22 -1.56
C MET A 205 -9.97 16.24 -1.31
N ARG A 206 -9.48 16.11 -0.08
CA ARG A 206 -8.38 15.19 0.24
C ARG A 206 -8.77 13.73 0.07
N LEU A 207 -9.96 13.33 0.53
CA LEU A 207 -10.53 12.01 0.33
C LEU A 207 -10.69 11.71 -1.16
N CYS A 208 -11.13 12.70 -1.94
CA CYS A 208 -11.21 12.56 -3.40
C CYS A 208 -9.84 12.26 -4.02
N LEU A 209 -8.81 13.03 -3.66
CA LEU A 209 -7.46 12.84 -4.19
C LEU A 209 -6.89 11.47 -3.82
N LEU A 210 -7.04 11.05 -2.56
CA LEU A 210 -6.60 9.73 -2.09
C LEU A 210 -7.33 8.60 -2.84
N ASN A 211 -8.66 8.69 -2.94
CA ASN A 211 -9.45 7.69 -3.64
C ASN A 211 -9.10 7.65 -5.11
N TYR A 212 -8.87 8.79 -5.76
CA TYR A 212 -8.60 8.84 -7.20
C TYR A 212 -7.17 8.40 -7.56
N PHE A 213 -6.16 8.94 -6.89
CA PHE A 213 -4.77 8.71 -7.25
C PHE A 213 -4.16 7.50 -6.55
N SER A 214 -4.39 7.37 -5.24
CA SER A 214 -3.76 6.33 -4.42
C SER A 214 -4.48 4.99 -4.55
N LEU A 215 -5.81 4.97 -4.48
CA LEU A 215 -6.61 3.74 -4.54
C LEU A 215 -7.22 3.45 -5.91
N TYR A 216 -7.26 4.45 -6.80
CA TYR A 216 -7.97 4.41 -8.07
C TYR A 216 -9.42 3.90 -7.97
N ASN A 217 -10.22 4.58 -7.15
CA ASN A 217 -11.67 4.48 -7.08
C ASN A 217 -12.34 5.78 -7.57
N PRO A 218 -12.55 5.93 -8.89
CA PRO A 218 -13.05 7.18 -9.48
C PRO A 218 -14.49 7.49 -9.08
N GLU A 219 -15.32 6.48 -8.84
CA GLU A 219 -16.72 6.67 -8.43
C GLU A 219 -16.81 7.31 -7.05
N GLN A 220 -16.11 6.73 -6.07
CA GLN A 220 -16.04 7.29 -4.72
C GLN A 220 -15.37 8.66 -4.71
N ALA A 221 -14.28 8.84 -5.47
CA ALA A 221 -13.60 10.13 -5.57
C ALA A 221 -14.54 11.24 -6.07
N LEU A 222 -15.27 11.00 -7.15
CA LEU A 222 -16.22 11.98 -7.71
C LEU A 222 -17.44 12.17 -6.79
N GLN A 223 -17.84 11.14 -6.04
CA GLN A 223 -18.90 11.24 -5.04
C GLN A 223 -18.51 12.18 -3.89
N SER A 224 -17.28 12.08 -3.36
CA SER A 224 -16.76 13.00 -2.34
C SER A 224 -16.79 14.46 -2.79
N LEU A 225 -16.48 14.72 -4.07
CA LEU A 225 -16.56 16.08 -4.62
C LEU A 225 -17.98 16.55 -4.91
N LYS A 226 -18.88 15.66 -5.33
CA LYS A 226 -20.32 15.97 -5.42
C LYS A 226 -20.86 16.36 -4.05
N GLN A 227 -20.41 15.69 -3.00
CA GLN A 227 -20.77 16.01 -1.62
C GLN A 227 -20.20 17.39 -1.22
N CYS A 228 -18.93 17.69 -1.51
CA CYS A 228 -18.39 19.05 -1.32
C CYS A 228 -19.27 20.13 -1.98
N LEU A 229 -19.65 19.92 -3.24
CA LEU A 229 -20.46 20.86 -4.01
C LEU A 229 -21.93 20.91 -3.60
N ARG A 230 -22.44 19.90 -2.88
CA ARG A 230 -23.78 19.96 -2.26
C ARG A 230 -23.81 20.90 -1.07
N TYR A 231 -22.72 20.95 -0.30
CA TYR A 231 -22.60 21.82 0.88
C TYR A 231 -22.32 23.26 0.48
N ASP A 232 -21.34 23.49 -0.37
CA ASP A 232 -21.03 24.80 -0.94
C ASP A 232 -21.02 24.73 -2.47
N PRO A 233 -22.15 25.07 -3.11
CA PRO A 233 -22.26 25.10 -4.55
C PRO A 233 -21.35 26.12 -5.23
N GLU A 234 -20.75 27.08 -4.53
CA GLU A 234 -19.88 28.12 -5.09
C GLU A 234 -18.38 27.94 -4.76
N HIS A 235 -18.02 26.86 -4.08
CA HIS A 235 -16.63 26.58 -3.72
C HIS A 235 -15.72 26.41 -4.96
N LYS A 236 -14.92 27.44 -5.25
CA LYS A 236 -14.05 27.50 -6.45
C LYS A 236 -13.08 26.32 -6.56
N ALA A 237 -12.45 25.91 -5.45
CA ALA A 237 -11.48 24.80 -5.46
C ALA A 237 -12.15 23.45 -5.76
N CYS A 238 -13.22 23.06 -5.05
CA CYS A 238 -13.99 21.85 -5.35
C CYS A 238 -14.53 21.83 -6.79
N LYS A 239 -15.05 22.96 -7.32
CA LYS A 239 -15.47 23.05 -8.74
C LYS A 239 -14.31 22.77 -9.70
N THR A 240 -13.15 23.37 -9.43
CA THR A 240 -11.96 23.22 -10.29
C THR A 240 -11.45 21.79 -10.25
N LEU A 241 -11.30 21.22 -9.05
CA LEU A 241 -10.84 19.85 -8.85
C LEU A 241 -11.80 18.82 -9.46
N HIS A 242 -13.12 18.98 -9.28
CA HIS A 242 -14.12 18.09 -9.87
C HIS A 242 -14.08 18.12 -11.40
N ARG A 243 -13.88 19.30 -12.01
CA ARG A 243 -13.71 19.41 -13.48
C ARG A 243 -12.40 18.78 -13.94
N GLY A 244 -11.32 18.99 -13.19
CA GLY A 244 -10.00 18.41 -13.47
C GLY A 244 -10.04 16.89 -13.48
N ILE A 245 -10.46 16.28 -12.37
CA ILE A 245 -10.55 14.82 -12.22
C ILE A 245 -11.49 14.21 -13.26
N LYS A 246 -12.66 14.82 -13.51
CA LYS A 246 -13.59 14.33 -14.54
C LYS A 246 -12.99 14.39 -15.95
N LYS A 247 -12.14 15.38 -16.25
CA LYS A 247 -11.43 15.48 -17.52
C LYS A 247 -10.41 14.36 -17.66
N ILE A 248 -9.59 14.14 -16.62
CA ILE A 248 -8.60 13.06 -16.59
C ILE A 248 -9.30 11.71 -16.75
N GLU A 249 -10.36 11.45 -16.00
CA GLU A 249 -11.08 10.16 -16.05
C GLU A 249 -11.66 9.88 -17.43
N LYS A 250 -12.21 10.89 -18.11
CA LYS A 250 -12.70 10.73 -19.48
C LYS A 250 -11.60 10.32 -20.46
N GLU A 251 -10.37 10.80 -20.26
CA GLU A 251 -9.24 10.37 -21.10
C GLU A 251 -8.75 8.96 -20.70
N VAL A 252 -8.74 8.62 -19.41
CA VAL A 252 -8.44 7.26 -18.90
C VAL A 252 -9.40 6.23 -19.52
N GLU A 253 -10.72 6.50 -19.53
CA GLU A 253 -11.73 5.64 -20.15
C GLU A 253 -11.49 5.47 -21.66
N ARG A 254 -11.13 6.55 -22.37
CA ARG A 254 -10.81 6.45 -23.81
C ARG A 254 -9.58 5.62 -24.08
N VAL A 255 -8.56 5.73 -23.25
CA VAL A 255 -7.35 4.90 -23.34
C VAL A 255 -7.72 3.44 -23.05
N ASN A 256 -8.51 3.16 -22.02
CA ASN A 256 -8.97 1.81 -21.72
C ASN A 256 -9.70 1.18 -22.91
N ASN A 257 -10.62 1.92 -23.53
CA ASN A 257 -11.34 1.48 -24.73
C ASN A 257 -10.42 1.19 -25.93
N ASP A 258 -9.30 1.91 -26.05
CA ASP A 258 -8.30 1.65 -27.09
C ASP A 258 -7.42 0.45 -26.79
N ILE A 259 -7.06 0.24 -25.51
CA ILE A 259 -6.33 -0.94 -25.04
C ILE A 259 -7.18 -2.20 -25.23
N GLU A 260 -8.45 -2.19 -24.80
CA GLU A 260 -9.39 -3.29 -25.01
C GLU A 260 -9.68 -3.50 -26.50
N GLY A 261 -9.78 -2.41 -27.28
CA GLY A 261 -9.94 -2.44 -28.72
C GLY A 261 -8.68 -2.83 -29.51
N HIS A 262 -7.57 -3.16 -28.84
CA HIS A 262 -6.28 -3.52 -29.45
C HIS A 262 -5.70 -2.43 -30.37
N ARG A 263 -6.10 -1.17 -30.16
CA ARG A 263 -5.63 0.01 -30.90
C ARG A 263 -4.39 0.61 -30.23
N TRP A 264 -3.33 -0.20 -30.13
CA TRP A 264 -2.12 0.11 -29.34
C TRP A 264 -1.46 1.46 -29.67
N LYS A 265 -1.33 1.79 -30.96
CA LYS A 265 -0.73 3.07 -31.39
C LYS A 265 -1.53 4.28 -30.94
N LEU A 266 -2.86 4.21 -31.01
CA LEU A 266 -3.74 5.29 -30.57
C LEU A 266 -3.71 5.45 -29.05
N ALA A 267 -3.70 4.34 -28.32
CA ALA A 267 -3.54 4.34 -26.87
C ALA A 267 -2.23 5.02 -26.44
N ILE A 268 -1.11 4.65 -27.06
CA ILE A 268 0.21 5.25 -26.76
C ILE A 268 0.23 6.74 -27.10
N ASN A 269 -0.33 7.15 -28.23
CA ASN A 269 -0.41 8.56 -28.59
C ASN A 269 -1.18 9.35 -27.54
N LYS A 270 -2.27 8.83 -26.96
CA LYS A 270 -3.00 9.52 -25.88
C LYS A 270 -2.26 9.51 -24.55
N LEU A 271 -1.56 8.42 -24.24
CA LEU A 271 -0.80 8.26 -23.00
C LEU A 271 0.44 9.16 -22.95
N LEU A 272 1.14 9.29 -24.08
CA LEU A 272 2.48 9.86 -24.18
C LEU A 272 2.59 10.95 -25.27
N GLU A 273 1.48 11.59 -25.66
CA GLU A 273 1.44 12.47 -26.83
C GLU A 273 2.66 13.42 -26.86
N PRO A 274 3.42 13.49 -27.97
CA PRO A 274 4.55 14.43 -28.06
C PRO A 274 4.11 15.88 -28.28
N SER A 275 2.92 16.08 -28.86
CA SER A 275 2.37 17.37 -29.29
C SER A 275 1.59 18.11 -28.19
N THR A 276 0.97 17.37 -27.28
CA THR A 276 0.26 17.89 -26.10
C THR A 276 0.89 17.26 -24.85
N LYS A 277 0.69 17.81 -23.65
CA LYS A 277 1.09 17.09 -22.43
C LYS A 277 0.29 15.78 -22.38
N GLY A 278 0.94 14.64 -22.61
CA GLY A 278 0.27 13.33 -22.56
C GLY A 278 -0.34 13.03 -21.19
N LEU A 279 -1.34 12.12 -21.14
CA LEU A 279 -2.10 11.80 -19.93
C LEU A 279 -1.21 11.44 -18.72
N ILE A 280 -0.11 10.73 -18.97
CA ILE A 280 0.85 10.38 -17.91
C ILE A 280 1.49 11.63 -17.31
N ASN A 281 1.93 12.58 -18.14
CA ASN A 281 2.56 13.81 -17.67
C ASN A 281 1.55 14.69 -16.92
N ASP A 282 0.30 14.75 -17.38
CA ASP A 282 -0.77 15.48 -16.69
C ASP A 282 -1.00 14.92 -15.28
N VAL A 283 -1.01 13.59 -15.12
CA VAL A 283 -1.15 12.94 -13.80
C VAL A 283 0.10 13.14 -12.93
N GLU A 284 1.30 13.03 -13.50
CA GLU A 284 2.55 13.27 -12.77
C GLU A 284 2.68 14.72 -12.26
N ASP A 285 2.32 15.71 -13.09
CA ASP A 285 2.31 17.13 -12.72
C ASP A 285 1.33 17.38 -11.56
N GLU A 286 0.13 16.78 -11.61
CA GLU A 286 -0.88 16.91 -10.55
C GLU A 286 -0.37 16.30 -9.23
N LEU A 287 0.27 15.13 -9.29
CA LEU A 287 0.87 14.47 -8.13
C LEU A 287 2.01 15.28 -7.50
N GLN A 288 2.85 15.94 -8.32
CA GLN A 288 3.89 16.83 -7.81
C GLN A 288 3.31 18.02 -7.05
N ASN A 289 2.20 18.59 -7.52
CA ASN A 289 1.52 19.71 -6.86
C ASN A 289 0.92 19.33 -5.50
N LEU A 290 0.63 18.06 -5.26
CA LEU A 290 0.00 17.57 -4.02
C LEU A 290 0.99 17.37 -2.86
N ASN A 291 2.31 17.48 -3.08
CA ASN A 291 3.35 17.23 -2.08
C ASN A 291 3.25 15.85 -1.39
N GLU A 292 2.51 14.90 -1.97
CA GLU A 292 2.38 13.52 -1.49
C GLU A 292 3.50 12.66 -2.10
N GLY A 293 4.74 13.07 -1.83
CA GLY A 293 5.92 12.34 -2.24
C GLY A 293 5.99 10.99 -1.51
N ARG A 294 5.87 9.89 -2.27
CA ARG A 294 6.08 8.46 -1.89
C ARG A 294 4.87 7.61 -1.51
N GLN A 295 3.63 8.02 -1.80
CA GLN A 295 2.52 7.08 -1.69
C GLN A 295 2.35 6.26 -2.98
N ARG A 296 1.95 5.00 -2.83
CA ARG A 296 1.60 4.11 -3.95
C ARG A 296 0.46 4.76 -4.73
N ASN A 297 0.66 5.00 -6.03
CA ASN A 297 -0.30 5.65 -6.91
C ASN A 297 -0.86 4.62 -7.88
N GLU A 298 -1.98 4.00 -7.52
CA GLU A 298 -2.58 2.92 -8.29
C GLU A 298 -2.99 3.37 -9.72
N LEU A 299 -3.41 4.64 -9.89
CA LEU A 299 -3.67 5.20 -11.22
C LEU A 299 -2.41 5.19 -12.09
N LEU A 300 -1.27 5.61 -11.54
CA LEU A 300 -0.02 5.69 -12.28
C LEU A 300 0.51 4.28 -12.62
N VAL A 301 0.39 3.34 -11.67
CA VAL A 301 0.66 1.91 -11.90
C VAL A 301 -0.17 1.39 -13.08
N LYS A 302 -1.47 1.71 -13.11
CA LYS A 302 -2.38 1.30 -14.20
C LYS A 302 -1.97 1.90 -15.56
N LEU A 303 -1.68 3.20 -15.62
CA LEU A 303 -1.27 3.87 -16.86
C LEU A 303 0.09 3.36 -17.38
N TYR A 304 1.07 3.17 -16.50
CA TYR A 304 2.37 2.61 -16.88
C TYR A 304 2.23 1.15 -17.34
N GLY A 305 1.40 0.36 -16.66
CA GLY A 305 1.09 -1.03 -17.02
C GLY A 305 0.47 -1.14 -18.42
N TRP A 306 -0.49 -0.27 -18.75
CA TRP A 306 -1.05 -0.18 -20.11
C TRP A 306 -0.01 0.22 -21.15
N THR A 307 0.89 1.13 -20.80
CA THR A 307 1.98 1.57 -21.69
C THR A 307 2.96 0.43 -21.96
N CYS A 308 3.37 -0.31 -20.93
CA CYS A 308 4.17 -1.54 -21.01
C CYS A 308 3.50 -2.56 -21.95
N LYS A 309 2.22 -2.87 -21.71
CA LYS A 309 1.44 -3.80 -22.54
C LYS A 309 1.36 -3.35 -23.99
N ALA A 310 1.06 -2.08 -24.26
CA ALA A 310 0.93 -1.57 -25.61
C ALA A 310 2.25 -1.62 -26.40
N TYR A 311 3.40 -1.29 -25.78
CA TYR A 311 4.70 -1.40 -26.45
C TYR A 311 5.14 -2.84 -26.70
N LYS A 312 4.78 -3.76 -25.79
CA LYS A 312 4.99 -5.20 -26.01
C LYS A 312 4.26 -5.67 -27.27
N GLU A 313 2.96 -5.36 -27.38
CA GLU A 313 2.15 -5.76 -28.55
C GLU A 313 2.62 -5.10 -29.87
N LEU A 314 3.28 -3.94 -29.77
CA LEU A 314 3.93 -3.29 -30.91
C LEU A 314 5.34 -3.82 -31.23
N LYS A 315 5.85 -4.78 -30.45
CA LYS A 315 7.19 -5.37 -30.58
C LYS A 315 8.33 -4.35 -30.45
N GLU A 316 8.11 -3.30 -29.66
CA GLU A 316 9.10 -2.26 -29.37
C GLU A 316 9.83 -2.59 -28.04
N VAL A 317 10.66 -3.63 -28.09
CA VAL A 317 11.28 -4.28 -26.91
C VAL A 317 11.88 -3.27 -25.90
N LYS A 318 12.80 -2.40 -26.35
CA LYS A 318 13.50 -1.45 -25.46
C LYS A 318 12.54 -0.51 -24.73
N LYS A 319 11.46 -0.08 -25.39
CA LYS A 319 10.45 0.80 -24.79
C LYS A 319 9.55 0.01 -23.85
N ALA A 320 9.18 -1.21 -24.22
CA ALA A 320 8.38 -2.10 -23.36
C ALA A 320 9.09 -2.34 -22.03
N LEU A 321 10.35 -2.80 -22.03
CA LEU A 321 11.12 -3.06 -20.81
C LEU A 321 11.20 -1.82 -19.90
N LYS A 322 11.49 -0.64 -20.46
CA LYS A 322 11.54 0.64 -19.72
C LYS A 322 10.24 0.93 -18.97
N TRP A 323 9.08 0.74 -19.59
CA TRP A 323 7.78 1.02 -18.97
C TRP A 323 7.34 -0.08 -18.00
N CYS A 324 7.65 -1.34 -18.29
CA CYS A 324 7.39 -2.43 -17.35
C CYS A 324 8.23 -2.25 -16.07
N GLU A 325 9.51 -1.88 -16.19
CA GLU A 325 10.35 -1.52 -15.04
C GLU A 325 9.83 -0.33 -14.25
N LYS A 326 9.37 0.73 -14.92
CA LYS A 326 8.74 1.88 -14.25
C LYS A 326 7.51 1.45 -13.46
N THR A 327 6.70 0.54 -14.00
CA THR A 327 5.53 -0.01 -13.30
C THR A 327 5.96 -0.79 -12.05
N LEU A 328 6.96 -1.66 -12.20
CA LEU A 328 7.46 -2.50 -11.11
C LEU A 328 8.21 -1.72 -10.02
N LYS A 329 8.74 -0.53 -10.34
CA LYS A 329 9.29 0.39 -9.32
C LYS A 329 8.22 1.01 -8.43
N LEU A 330 6.99 1.12 -8.92
CA LEU A 330 5.85 1.64 -8.15
C LEU A 330 5.08 0.52 -7.45
N ASP A 331 4.92 -0.62 -8.13
CA ASP A 331 4.32 -1.82 -7.58
C ASP A 331 5.13 -3.06 -7.99
N GLU A 332 6.01 -3.49 -7.10
CA GLU A 332 6.87 -4.64 -7.30
C GLU A 332 6.09 -5.96 -7.48
N ASN A 333 4.83 -6.00 -7.03
CA ASN A 333 3.96 -7.16 -7.03
C ASN A 333 2.92 -7.11 -8.15
N ASN A 334 3.07 -6.23 -9.13
CA ASN A 334 2.16 -6.14 -10.26
C ASN A 334 2.33 -7.35 -11.20
N VAL A 335 1.39 -8.29 -11.13
CA VAL A 335 1.42 -9.55 -11.89
C VAL A 335 1.46 -9.29 -13.40
N GLU A 336 0.63 -8.38 -13.91
CA GLU A 336 0.57 -8.09 -15.34
C GLU A 336 1.88 -7.48 -15.86
N ALA A 337 2.52 -6.60 -15.09
CA ALA A 337 3.81 -6.02 -15.47
C ALA A 337 4.94 -7.07 -15.46
N LEU A 338 4.96 -7.99 -14.48
CA LEU A 338 5.91 -9.10 -14.44
C LEU A 338 5.75 -10.01 -15.65
N VAL A 339 4.51 -10.41 -15.98
CA VAL A 339 4.24 -11.29 -17.13
C VAL A 339 4.61 -10.61 -18.44
N ASN A 340 4.20 -9.35 -18.65
CA ASN A 340 4.55 -8.62 -19.86
C ASN A 340 6.07 -8.43 -20.00
N ARG A 341 6.80 -8.17 -18.90
CA ARG A 341 8.27 -8.09 -18.94
C ARG A 341 8.91 -9.44 -19.25
N ALA A 342 8.43 -10.52 -18.64
CA ALA A 342 8.92 -11.87 -18.87
C ALA A 342 8.73 -12.31 -20.34
N GLU A 343 7.58 -11.98 -20.95
CA GLU A 343 7.33 -12.23 -22.37
C GLU A 343 8.33 -11.50 -23.27
N VAL A 344 8.64 -10.23 -22.99
CA VAL A 344 9.63 -9.46 -23.75
C VAL A 344 11.05 -10.02 -23.54
N LEU A 345 11.41 -10.42 -22.32
CA LEU A 345 12.71 -11.01 -22.01
C LEU A 345 12.93 -12.37 -22.71
N LEU A 346 11.86 -13.15 -22.90
CA LEU A 346 11.93 -14.38 -23.70
C LEU A 346 12.27 -14.10 -25.17
N GLU A 347 11.82 -12.98 -25.73
CA GLU A 347 12.14 -12.59 -27.11
C GLU A 347 13.60 -12.11 -27.23
N GLU A 348 14.15 -11.51 -26.18
CA GLU A 348 15.56 -11.10 -26.10
C GLU A 348 16.51 -12.23 -25.66
N GLU A 349 16.01 -13.45 -25.53
CA GLU A 349 16.76 -14.65 -25.10
C GLU A 349 17.35 -14.59 -23.68
N ASP A 350 16.92 -13.63 -22.85
CA ASP A 350 17.26 -13.58 -21.42
C ASP A 350 16.31 -14.48 -20.62
N TYR A 351 16.53 -15.78 -20.77
CA TYR A 351 15.67 -16.81 -20.18
C TYR A 351 15.73 -16.84 -18.65
N GLU A 352 16.84 -16.42 -18.03
CA GLU A 352 16.99 -16.43 -16.57
C GLU A 352 16.16 -15.32 -15.93
N ALA A 353 16.25 -14.09 -16.46
CA ALA A 353 15.43 -12.98 -15.98
C ALA A 353 13.94 -13.25 -16.22
N ALA A 354 13.58 -13.80 -17.39
CA ALA A 354 12.21 -14.18 -17.70
C ALA A 354 11.64 -15.22 -16.72
N LEU A 355 12.44 -16.24 -16.36
CA LEU A 355 12.02 -17.28 -15.44
C LEU A 355 11.81 -16.75 -14.01
N ASN A 356 12.66 -15.83 -13.57
CA ASN A 356 12.50 -15.16 -12.27
C ASN A 356 11.20 -14.35 -12.20
N ASP A 357 10.85 -13.62 -13.27
CA ASP A 357 9.61 -12.85 -13.34
C ASP A 357 8.37 -13.75 -13.33
N TYR A 358 8.38 -14.83 -14.11
CA TYR A 358 7.29 -15.82 -14.08
C TYR A 358 7.18 -16.50 -12.73
N LYS A 359 8.29 -16.80 -12.06
CA LYS A 359 8.28 -17.38 -10.71
C LYS A 359 7.65 -16.41 -9.71
N LYS A 360 8.07 -15.14 -9.70
CA LYS A 360 7.47 -14.12 -8.83
C LYS A 360 5.97 -13.95 -9.11
N ALA A 361 5.57 -13.91 -10.39
CA ALA A 361 4.17 -13.83 -10.78
C ALA A 361 3.37 -15.09 -10.39
N HIS A 362 3.99 -16.26 -10.46
CA HIS A 362 3.40 -17.54 -10.03
C HIS A 362 3.15 -17.56 -8.52
N ASP A 363 4.11 -17.11 -7.72
CA ASP A 363 3.99 -17.03 -6.26
C ASP A 363 2.88 -16.05 -5.84
N LEU A 364 2.78 -14.90 -6.51
CA LEU A 364 1.73 -13.90 -6.27
C LEU A 364 0.33 -14.38 -6.64
N THR A 365 0.20 -15.20 -7.68
CA THR A 365 -1.08 -15.78 -8.12
C THR A 365 -1.39 -17.13 -7.48
N GLN A 366 -0.50 -17.61 -6.59
CA GLN A 366 -0.59 -18.93 -5.96
C GLN A 366 -0.73 -20.08 -6.99
N GLY A 367 -0.22 -19.86 -8.20
CA GLY A 367 -0.32 -20.81 -9.29
C GLY A 367 -1.73 -21.05 -9.84
N LEU A 368 -2.67 -20.12 -9.69
CA LEU A 368 -4.00 -20.25 -10.31
C LEU A 368 -3.98 -19.88 -11.80
N ASP A 369 -3.14 -18.93 -12.22
CA ASP A 369 -3.09 -18.47 -13.61
C ASP A 369 -2.32 -19.46 -14.53
N ASN A 370 -3.07 -20.10 -15.43
CA ASN A 370 -2.52 -21.04 -16.41
C ASN A 370 -1.57 -20.38 -17.43
N ARG A 371 -1.78 -19.09 -17.75
CA ARG A 371 -0.88 -18.35 -18.65
C ARG A 371 0.53 -18.27 -18.07
N ILE A 372 0.63 -18.00 -16.77
CA ILE A 372 1.91 -17.91 -16.04
C ILE A 372 2.58 -19.28 -15.98
N LYS A 373 1.84 -20.36 -15.71
CA LYS A 373 2.38 -21.72 -15.74
C LYS A 373 2.96 -22.10 -17.11
N GLN A 374 2.24 -21.78 -18.18
CA GLN A 374 2.69 -22.04 -19.55
C GLN A 374 3.93 -21.20 -19.89
N GLY A 375 3.94 -19.92 -19.51
CA GLY A 375 5.08 -19.02 -19.66
C GLY A 375 6.31 -19.52 -18.90
N TYR A 376 6.14 -19.93 -17.64
CA TYR A 376 7.19 -20.50 -16.81
C TYR A 376 7.76 -21.78 -17.41
N ALA A 377 6.91 -22.74 -17.81
CA ALA A 377 7.34 -23.99 -18.42
C ALA A 377 8.06 -23.76 -19.75
N LYS A 378 7.60 -22.76 -20.54
CA LYS A 378 8.27 -22.34 -21.77
C LYS A 378 9.65 -21.74 -21.48
N ALA A 379 9.75 -20.84 -20.50
CA ALA A 379 11.01 -20.23 -20.08
C ALA A 379 11.99 -21.28 -19.56
N ASP A 380 11.55 -22.20 -18.70
CA ASP A 380 12.36 -23.28 -18.13
C ASP A 380 12.87 -24.23 -19.23
N ARG A 381 12.01 -24.62 -20.17
CA ARG A 381 12.42 -25.45 -21.32
C ARG A 381 13.48 -24.74 -22.17
N LEU A 382 13.29 -23.46 -22.47
CA LEU A 382 14.23 -22.68 -23.27
C LEU A 382 15.56 -22.46 -22.53
N LEU A 383 15.53 -22.22 -21.22
CA LEU A 383 16.71 -22.13 -20.38
C LEU A 383 17.47 -23.46 -20.31
N LYS A 384 16.77 -24.59 -20.17
CA LYS A 384 17.38 -25.92 -20.22
C LYS A 384 17.99 -26.18 -21.60
N GLN A 385 17.29 -25.79 -22.67
CA GLN A 385 17.80 -25.92 -24.03
C GLN A 385 19.04 -25.04 -24.28
N SER A 386 19.11 -23.83 -23.70
CA SER A 386 20.28 -22.97 -23.83
C SER A 386 21.47 -23.45 -22.99
N LYS A 387 21.21 -24.13 -21.86
CA LYS A 387 22.23 -24.73 -20.99
C LYS A 387 22.74 -26.10 -21.47
N LYS A 388 21.93 -26.85 -22.23
CA LYS A 388 22.35 -28.12 -22.83
C LYS A 388 23.50 -27.90 -23.81
N LYS A 389 24.59 -28.65 -23.62
CA LYS A 389 25.72 -28.65 -24.55
C LYS A 389 25.27 -29.29 -25.87
N ASP A 390 25.43 -28.59 -26.99
CA ASP A 390 25.22 -29.19 -28.31
C ASP A 390 26.53 -29.78 -28.83
N TYR A 391 26.74 -31.08 -28.62
CA TYR A 391 27.95 -31.80 -29.04
C TYR A 391 28.21 -31.73 -30.55
N TYR A 392 27.15 -31.68 -31.37
CA TYR A 392 27.29 -31.52 -32.83
C TYR A 392 27.83 -30.13 -33.18
N LYS A 393 27.36 -29.09 -32.48
CA LYS A 393 27.85 -27.72 -32.64
C LYS A 393 29.30 -27.57 -32.15
N ILE A 394 29.71 -28.29 -31.11
CA ILE A 394 31.10 -28.31 -30.60
C ILE A 394 32.05 -28.91 -31.64
N LEU A 395 31.69 -30.04 -32.27
CA LEU A 395 32.50 -30.64 -33.34
C LEU A 395 32.31 -29.97 -34.72
N GLY A 396 31.32 -29.09 -34.86
CA GLY A 396 31.01 -28.40 -36.12
C GLY A 396 30.46 -29.34 -37.20
N VAL A 397 29.77 -30.41 -36.81
CA VAL A 397 29.22 -31.43 -37.71
C VAL A 397 27.69 -31.42 -37.68
N SER A 398 27.06 -31.90 -38.76
CA SER A 398 25.60 -32.02 -38.82
C SER A 398 25.09 -33.15 -37.90
N ARG A 399 23.85 -33.04 -37.41
CA ARG A 399 23.18 -34.13 -36.67
C ARG A 399 23.09 -35.44 -37.46
N LYS A 400 23.15 -35.36 -38.79
CA LYS A 400 23.16 -36.52 -39.70
C LYS A 400 24.57 -37.03 -40.06
N ALA A 401 25.63 -36.47 -39.46
CA ALA A 401 27.00 -36.83 -39.78
C ALA A 401 27.28 -38.31 -39.48
N ASP A 402 28.02 -38.97 -40.37
CA ASP A 402 28.45 -40.35 -40.16
C ASP A 402 29.65 -40.42 -39.19
N LYS A 403 29.97 -41.61 -38.67
CA LYS A 403 31.09 -41.77 -37.72
C LYS A 403 32.44 -41.34 -38.31
N LYS A 404 32.61 -41.44 -39.63
CA LYS A 404 33.86 -41.04 -40.30
C LYS A 404 34.01 -39.53 -40.29
N GLU A 405 32.92 -38.80 -40.53
CA GLU A 405 32.86 -37.34 -40.49
C GLU A 405 33.08 -36.82 -39.06
N ILE A 406 32.45 -37.42 -38.06
CA ILE A 406 32.65 -37.10 -36.63
C ILE A 406 34.12 -37.30 -36.24
N LYS A 407 34.73 -38.43 -36.61
CA LYS A 407 36.14 -38.73 -36.31
C LYS A 407 37.10 -37.80 -37.05
N ARG A 408 36.76 -37.38 -38.27
CA ARG A 408 37.55 -36.42 -39.04
C ARG A 408 37.50 -35.03 -38.41
N ALA A 409 36.31 -34.57 -37.99
CA ALA A 409 36.12 -33.29 -37.32
C ALA A 409 36.86 -33.27 -35.97
N TYR A 410 36.75 -34.33 -35.18
CA TYR A 410 37.50 -34.50 -33.94
C TYR A 410 39.01 -34.39 -34.15
N ARG A 411 39.59 -35.15 -35.09
CA ARG A 411 41.04 -35.09 -35.35
C ARG A 411 41.52 -33.70 -35.74
N LYS A 412 40.72 -32.97 -36.53
CA LYS A 412 41.03 -31.61 -36.94
C LYS A 412 41.04 -30.67 -35.73
N LEU A 413 39.99 -30.69 -34.93
CA LEU A 413 39.85 -29.83 -33.76
C LEU A 413 40.85 -30.19 -32.65
N ALA A 414 41.11 -31.48 -32.42
CA ALA A 414 42.08 -31.96 -31.45
C ALA A 414 43.52 -31.56 -31.80
N GLN A 415 43.86 -31.47 -33.10
CA GLN A 415 45.15 -30.98 -33.55
C GLN A 415 45.29 -29.46 -33.39
N GLU A 416 44.19 -28.72 -33.61
CA GLU A 416 44.12 -27.26 -33.52
C GLU A 416 44.15 -26.76 -32.07
N TRP A 417 43.42 -27.44 -31.19
CA TRP A 417 43.25 -27.08 -29.76
C TRP A 417 44.14 -27.89 -28.81
N HIS A 418 45.17 -28.59 -29.33
CA HIS A 418 46.11 -29.30 -28.47
C HIS A 418 46.91 -28.30 -27.60
N PRO A 419 47.00 -28.48 -26.27
CA PRO A 419 47.68 -27.55 -25.36
C PRO A 419 49.11 -27.19 -25.79
N ASP A 420 49.86 -28.15 -26.33
CA ASP A 420 51.25 -27.95 -26.78
C ASP A 420 51.39 -27.31 -28.17
N LYS A 421 50.32 -27.26 -28.98
CA LYS A 421 50.38 -26.75 -30.37
C LYS A 421 49.66 -25.43 -30.56
N TYR A 422 48.72 -25.10 -29.67
CA TYR A 422 47.98 -23.86 -29.74
C TYR A 422 48.89 -22.68 -29.38
N SER A 423 48.94 -21.67 -30.25
CA SER A 423 49.82 -20.49 -30.12
C SER A 423 49.06 -19.16 -30.22
N GLY A 424 47.75 -19.18 -29.96
CA GLY A 424 46.90 -17.97 -29.98
C GLY A 424 46.73 -17.31 -28.60
N ASP A 425 45.82 -16.34 -28.52
CA ASP A 425 45.69 -15.41 -27.37
C ASP A 425 45.00 -16.00 -26.12
N LEU A 426 44.55 -17.25 -26.16
CA LEU A 426 43.81 -17.88 -25.06
C LEU A 426 44.78 -18.49 -24.04
N SER A 427 44.43 -18.41 -22.75
CA SER A 427 45.26 -19.02 -21.70
C SER A 427 45.28 -20.54 -21.83
N GLN A 428 46.33 -21.17 -21.30
CA GLN A 428 46.50 -22.63 -21.37
C GLN A 428 45.33 -23.38 -20.71
N ASP A 429 44.75 -22.82 -19.65
CA ASP A 429 43.54 -23.34 -19.00
C ASP A 429 42.31 -23.25 -19.90
N GLN A 430 42.13 -22.15 -20.64
CA GLN A 430 41.02 -21.98 -21.58
C GLN A 430 41.14 -22.94 -22.78
N VAL A 431 42.36 -23.20 -23.25
CA VAL A 431 42.64 -24.20 -24.29
C VAL A 431 42.33 -25.61 -23.77
N ALA A 432 42.72 -25.93 -22.53
CA ALA A 432 42.39 -27.20 -21.89
C ALA A 432 40.88 -27.41 -21.75
N VAL A 433 40.11 -26.38 -21.37
CA VAL A 433 38.64 -26.44 -21.31
C VAL A 433 38.03 -26.71 -22.69
N LYS A 434 38.52 -26.04 -23.75
CA LYS A 434 38.06 -26.29 -25.13
C LYS A 434 38.39 -27.70 -25.60
N MET A 435 39.60 -28.16 -25.33
CA MET A 435 40.03 -29.52 -25.69
C MET A 435 39.21 -30.58 -24.94
N SER A 436 38.91 -30.35 -23.66
CA SER A 436 38.03 -31.20 -22.86
C SER A 436 36.63 -31.31 -23.48
N ALA A 437 36.01 -30.18 -23.85
CA ALA A 437 34.70 -30.18 -24.51
C ALA A 437 34.70 -30.90 -25.88
N ILE A 438 35.79 -30.80 -26.65
CA ILE A 438 35.95 -31.51 -27.92
C ILE A 438 36.05 -33.03 -27.70
N ASN A 439 36.79 -33.46 -26.67
CA ASN A 439 36.91 -34.87 -26.30
C ASN A 439 35.57 -35.43 -25.83
N GLU A 440 34.87 -34.72 -24.94
CA GLU A 440 33.53 -35.06 -24.43
C GLU A 440 32.53 -35.21 -25.59
N ALA A 441 32.52 -34.26 -26.53
CA ALA A 441 31.66 -34.31 -27.71
C ALA A 441 31.96 -35.51 -28.62
N TYR A 442 33.24 -35.86 -28.79
CA TYR A 442 33.63 -37.01 -29.59
C TYR A 442 33.24 -38.34 -28.91
N GLU A 443 33.41 -38.45 -27.60
CA GLU A 443 33.04 -39.63 -26.82
C GLU A 443 31.54 -39.94 -26.96
N VAL A 444 30.70 -38.93 -26.74
CA VAL A 444 29.23 -39.06 -26.85
C VAL A 444 28.78 -39.36 -28.29
N LEU A 445 29.37 -38.72 -29.30
CA LEU A 445 28.92 -38.86 -30.69
C LEU A 445 29.52 -40.07 -31.44
N ASN A 446 30.62 -40.63 -30.96
CA ASN A 446 31.28 -41.78 -31.59
C ASN A 446 30.66 -43.12 -31.16
N ASP A 447 30.13 -43.19 -29.94
CA ASP A 447 29.37 -44.33 -29.43
C ASP A 447 27.92 -44.29 -29.91
N ASP A 448 27.41 -45.38 -30.48
CA ASP A 448 26.04 -45.41 -31.05
C ASP A 448 24.96 -45.30 -29.98
N GLU A 449 25.20 -45.85 -28.80
CA GLU A 449 24.24 -45.86 -27.70
C GLU A 449 24.19 -44.49 -27.03
N LEU A 450 25.35 -43.89 -26.74
CA LEU A 450 25.42 -42.54 -26.17
C LEU A 450 24.88 -41.48 -27.13
N ARG A 451 25.19 -41.61 -28.43
CA ARG A 451 24.64 -40.73 -29.46
C ARG A 451 23.12 -40.86 -29.57
N ALA A 452 22.59 -42.09 -29.54
CA ALA A 452 21.15 -42.30 -29.58
C ALA A 452 20.46 -41.72 -28.34
N ARG A 453 21.03 -41.86 -27.14
CA ARG A 453 20.51 -41.22 -25.91
C ARG A 453 20.48 -39.71 -26.03
N PHE A 454 21.58 -39.11 -26.50
CA PHE A 454 21.68 -37.67 -26.74
C PHE A 454 20.68 -37.18 -27.79
N ASP A 455 20.51 -37.91 -28.90
CA ASP A 455 19.53 -37.61 -29.94
C ASP A 455 18.08 -37.77 -29.46
N ASN A 456 17.83 -38.63 -28.48
CA ASN A 456 16.55 -38.78 -27.78
C ASN A 456 16.31 -37.69 -26.71
N GLY A 457 17.26 -36.77 -26.50
CA GLY A 457 17.13 -35.63 -25.60
C GLY A 457 17.65 -35.87 -24.18
N GLU A 458 18.24 -37.03 -23.91
CA GLU A 458 18.91 -37.40 -22.67
C GLU A 458 20.42 -37.18 -22.83
N ASP A 459 20.99 -36.21 -22.13
CA ASP A 459 22.43 -35.97 -22.17
C ASP A 459 23.14 -36.99 -21.25
N PRO A 460 23.98 -37.90 -21.81
CA PRO A 460 24.63 -38.95 -21.02
C PRO A 460 25.59 -38.43 -19.94
N ASN A 461 26.00 -37.16 -20.03
CA ASN A 461 26.92 -36.52 -19.11
C ASN A 461 26.26 -35.42 -18.28
N ASP A 462 24.91 -35.33 -18.24
CA ASP A 462 24.19 -34.36 -17.41
C ASP A 462 24.32 -34.71 -15.91
N PRO A 463 24.92 -33.84 -15.07
CA PRO A 463 25.06 -34.06 -13.63
C PRO A 463 23.72 -34.19 -12.88
N ASN A 464 22.62 -33.70 -13.46
CA ASN A 464 21.29 -33.70 -12.83
C ASN A 464 20.38 -34.86 -13.28
N SER A 465 20.81 -35.68 -14.24
CA SER A 465 20.07 -36.91 -14.61
C SER A 465 20.44 -38.02 -13.61
N GLY A 466 19.59 -38.23 -12.61
CA GLY A 466 19.77 -39.15 -11.48
C GLY A 466 19.87 -40.64 -11.82
N GLY A 467 20.94 -41.03 -12.50
CA GLY A 467 21.27 -42.41 -12.82
C GLY A 467 22.66 -42.51 -13.40
N SER A 468 23.70 -42.41 -12.57
CA SER A 468 25.07 -42.76 -12.97
C SER A 468 25.14 -44.25 -13.32
N PRO A 469 25.46 -44.64 -14.57
CA PRO A 469 25.74 -46.04 -14.90
C PRO A 469 27.23 -46.38 -14.77
N PHE A 470 28.10 -45.40 -14.47
CA PHE A 470 29.55 -45.60 -14.49
C PHE A 470 30.11 -46.04 -13.15
N PHE A 471 29.85 -47.30 -12.78
CA PHE A 471 30.80 -48.07 -11.96
C PHE A 471 30.90 -49.49 -12.51
N TYR A 472 32.13 -49.88 -12.85
CA TYR A 472 32.65 -51.15 -13.39
C TYR A 472 32.71 -51.36 -14.91
N SER A 473 33.91 -51.18 -15.48
CA SER A 473 34.65 -52.29 -16.10
C SER A 473 36.11 -51.89 -16.36
N ASP A 474 37.02 -52.67 -15.77
CA ASP A 474 38.44 -52.74 -16.08
C ASP A 474 38.68 -52.97 -17.58
N ASN A 475 39.08 -51.92 -18.30
CA ASN A 475 40.10 -51.99 -19.36
C ASN A 475 40.24 -50.64 -20.06
N ASN A 476 41.20 -49.82 -19.61
CA ASN A 476 41.74 -48.77 -20.45
C ASN A 476 43.26 -48.65 -20.20
N PRO A 477 44.13 -49.01 -21.17
CA PRO A 477 45.59 -49.09 -20.98
C PRO A 477 46.31 -47.72 -21.00
N PHE A 478 45.59 -46.61 -20.85
CA PHE A 478 46.14 -45.25 -20.97
C PHE A 478 46.09 -44.43 -19.67
N ALA A 479 45.45 -44.94 -18.61
CA ALA A 479 45.27 -44.20 -17.35
C ALA A 479 46.41 -44.38 -16.32
N GLN A 480 47.50 -45.08 -16.67
CA GLN A 480 48.56 -45.42 -15.72
C GLN A 480 49.75 -44.46 -15.66
N GLN A 481 49.73 -43.31 -16.36
CA GLN A 481 50.91 -42.43 -16.46
C GLN A 481 50.79 -41.05 -15.79
N PHE A 482 49.69 -40.74 -15.10
CA PHE A 482 49.61 -39.53 -14.28
C PHE A 482 49.22 -39.87 -12.84
N GLY A 483 50.23 -39.84 -11.98
CA GLY A 483 50.16 -40.13 -10.55
C GLY A 483 49.22 -39.19 -9.79
N GLY A 484 48.54 -39.76 -8.79
CA GLY A 484 47.41 -39.14 -8.10
C GLY A 484 47.73 -38.20 -6.96
N PHE A 485 46.66 -37.69 -6.34
CA PHE A 485 46.58 -37.30 -4.94
C PHE A 485 45.15 -37.53 -4.40
N PRO A 486 44.98 -37.82 -3.10
CA PRO A 486 43.83 -38.52 -2.54
C PRO A 486 42.88 -37.59 -1.77
N PHE A 487 41.61 -37.97 -1.61
CA PHE A 487 40.81 -37.60 -0.44
C PHE A 487 39.81 -38.70 -0.05
N SER A 488 40.11 -39.35 1.08
CA SER A 488 39.23 -40.09 2.00
C SER A 488 38.16 -39.17 2.60
N GLY A 489 36.96 -39.55 3.07
CA GLY A 489 36.36 -40.82 3.44
C GLY A 489 35.47 -40.62 4.69
N PHE A 490 34.15 -40.85 4.53
CA PHE A 490 33.13 -41.26 5.54
C PHE A 490 32.66 -40.27 6.64
N PRO A 491 31.59 -40.58 7.44
CA PRO A 491 30.18 -40.89 7.11
C PRO A 491 29.18 -40.08 7.99
N PHE A 492 27.87 -40.06 7.69
CA PHE A 492 26.84 -39.46 8.56
C PHE A 492 25.89 -40.53 9.16
N SER A 493 25.67 -40.40 10.47
CA SER A 493 24.86 -41.24 11.36
C SER A 493 23.48 -40.62 11.63
N SER A 494 22.52 -41.51 11.91
CA SER A 494 21.08 -41.31 12.12
C SER A 494 20.67 -41.03 13.58
N GLY A 495 19.49 -40.43 13.77
CA GLY A 495 18.66 -40.36 15.01
C GLY A 495 18.56 -38.94 15.61
N GLY A 496 17.46 -38.40 16.15
CA GLY A 496 16.09 -38.83 16.45
C GLY A 496 15.49 -37.84 17.50
N GLU A 497 14.33 -37.25 17.25
CA GLU A 497 13.12 -37.22 18.11
C GLU A 497 13.00 -36.14 19.23
N SER A 498 11.76 -35.89 19.65
CA SER A 498 11.13 -34.64 20.14
C SER A 498 10.59 -34.68 21.58
N SER A 499 10.37 -33.52 22.25
CA SER A 499 9.22 -33.29 23.18
C SER A 499 9.03 -31.83 23.67
N GLU A 500 7.78 -31.51 24.04
CA GLU A 500 7.18 -30.24 24.50
C GLU A 500 7.34 -29.92 26.00
N GLY A 501 6.97 -28.69 26.40
CA GLY A 501 6.67 -28.31 27.79
C GLY A 501 5.66 -27.17 27.89
N GLN A 502 4.72 -27.27 28.85
CA GLN A 502 3.60 -26.35 29.14
C GLN A 502 3.59 -25.97 30.64
N TYR A 503 3.08 -24.79 31.04
CA TYR A 503 2.93 -24.37 32.46
C TYR A 503 1.57 -23.69 32.77
N HIS A 504 0.87 -24.26 33.78
CA HIS A 504 0.06 -23.78 34.94
C HIS A 504 -1.07 -22.70 34.96
N LEU A 505 -1.98 -22.94 35.94
CA LEU A 505 -3.36 -22.51 36.29
C LEU A 505 -3.51 -21.21 37.15
N VAL A 506 -4.75 -20.66 37.28
CA VAL A 506 -5.53 -20.39 38.55
C VAL A 506 -6.89 -19.68 38.29
N GLY A 507 -7.98 -20.12 38.97
CA GLY A 507 -9.00 -19.24 39.60
C GLY A 507 -10.46 -19.30 39.10
N THR A 508 -11.39 -19.78 39.94
CA THR A 508 -12.83 -20.00 39.67
C THR A 508 -13.75 -18.77 39.87
N MET A 509 -14.75 -18.60 38.98
CA MET A 509 -16.03 -17.93 39.24
C MET A 509 -17.15 -18.64 38.48
N ASN A 510 -18.36 -18.65 39.06
CA ASN A 510 -19.58 -19.40 38.69
C ASN A 510 -20.19 -19.03 37.31
N ALA A 511 -19.38 -19.03 36.26
CA ALA A 511 -19.82 -19.31 34.90
C ALA A 511 -19.56 -20.81 34.66
N PRO A 512 -20.41 -21.53 33.88
CA PRO A 512 -19.98 -22.82 33.35
C PRO A 512 -18.58 -22.62 32.73
N ASP A 513 -17.67 -23.57 32.98
CA ASP A 513 -16.30 -23.44 32.50
C ASP A 513 -16.36 -23.12 31.00
N ARG A 514 -15.53 -22.19 30.52
CA ARG A 514 -15.63 -21.71 29.14
C ARG A 514 -15.53 -22.87 28.14
N PHE A 515 -14.88 -23.95 28.57
CA PHE A 515 -14.80 -25.26 27.91
C PHE A 515 -16.15 -26.03 27.86
N ASP A 516 -16.94 -26.05 28.94
CA ASP A 516 -18.24 -26.76 29.02
C ASP A 516 -19.29 -26.15 28.08
N LEU A 517 -19.07 -24.91 27.62
CA LEU A 517 -19.90 -24.20 26.66
C LEU A 517 -19.75 -24.72 25.23
N PHE A 518 -18.63 -25.39 24.90
CA PHE A 518 -18.34 -25.95 23.57
C PHE A 518 -18.35 -27.49 23.52
N TYR A 519 -18.45 -28.15 24.68
CA TYR A 519 -18.52 -29.60 24.77
C TYR A 519 -19.91 -30.14 24.36
N LEU A 520 -19.95 -31.10 23.43
CA LEU A 520 -21.18 -31.81 23.09
C LEU A 520 -21.45 -32.94 24.08
N PRO A 521 -22.57 -32.91 24.82
CA PRO A 521 -22.89 -34.00 25.74
C PRO A 521 -23.06 -35.32 24.97
N PRO A 522 -22.67 -36.46 25.58
CA PRO A 522 -22.72 -37.76 24.93
C PRO A 522 -24.14 -38.08 24.47
N GLY A 523 -24.31 -38.35 23.17
CA GLY A 523 -25.59 -38.65 22.53
C GLY A 523 -26.30 -37.48 21.85
N ALA A 524 -25.87 -36.22 22.08
CA ALA A 524 -26.42 -35.06 21.37
C ALA A 524 -25.85 -34.95 19.94
N LYS A 525 -26.72 -34.74 18.94
CA LYS A 525 -26.29 -34.48 17.56
C LYS A 525 -25.86 -33.03 17.42
N LYS A 526 -24.68 -32.78 16.84
CA LYS A 526 -24.15 -31.43 16.57
C LYS A 526 -25.10 -30.56 15.75
N MET A 527 -25.80 -31.17 14.80
CA MET A 527 -26.73 -30.49 13.92
C MET A 527 -28.01 -31.30 13.78
N THR A 528 -29.16 -30.64 13.91
CA THR A 528 -30.49 -31.19 13.64
C THR A 528 -31.15 -30.38 12.52
N ILE A 529 -31.83 -31.06 11.60
CA ILE A 529 -32.47 -30.46 10.43
C ILE A 529 -33.98 -30.65 10.55
N THR A 530 -34.72 -29.56 10.50
CA THR A 530 -36.18 -29.53 10.56
C THR A 530 -36.73 -28.84 9.30
N PRO A 531 -37.41 -29.56 8.39
CA PRO A 531 -38.08 -28.94 7.25
C PRO A 531 -39.13 -27.92 7.69
N ASP A 532 -39.24 -26.77 7.01
CA ASP A 532 -40.24 -25.75 7.33
C ASP A 532 -41.59 -26.14 6.68
N PRO A 533 -42.67 -26.36 7.46
CA PRO A 533 -43.95 -26.78 6.90
C PRO A 533 -44.69 -25.68 6.14
N LYS A 534 -44.28 -24.41 6.27
CA LYS A 534 -44.95 -23.25 5.65
C LYS A 534 -44.21 -22.70 4.43
N VAL A 535 -42.94 -23.06 4.25
CA VAL A 535 -42.07 -22.52 3.20
C VAL A 535 -41.60 -23.66 2.31
N GLU A 536 -41.99 -23.64 1.04
CA GLU A 536 -41.51 -24.62 0.05
C GLU A 536 -39.99 -24.56 -0.05
N ASN A 537 -39.34 -25.73 0.04
CA ASN A 537 -37.88 -25.88 0.06
C ASN A 537 -37.17 -25.01 1.12
N GLY A 538 -37.84 -24.78 2.26
CA GLY A 538 -37.25 -24.20 3.46
C GLY A 538 -36.86 -25.25 4.48
N ALA A 539 -35.72 -25.08 5.14
CA ALA A 539 -35.32 -25.89 6.30
C ALA A 539 -34.64 -25.05 7.38
N THR A 540 -34.82 -25.48 8.63
CA THR A 540 -34.17 -24.92 9.81
C THR A 540 -33.12 -25.90 10.31
N PHE A 541 -31.89 -25.43 10.45
CA PHE A 541 -30.73 -26.14 10.97
C PHE A 541 -30.43 -25.60 12.35
N GLU A 542 -30.55 -26.43 13.38
CA GLU A 542 -30.09 -26.09 14.72
C GLU A 542 -28.71 -26.70 14.94
N ILE A 543 -27.72 -25.83 15.14
CA ILE A 543 -26.32 -26.19 15.33
C ILE A 543 -25.97 -25.94 16.79
N LEU A 544 -25.67 -27.00 17.53
CA LEU A 544 -25.34 -26.93 18.94
C LEU A 544 -23.86 -26.59 19.14
N ARG A 545 -23.57 -25.91 20.25
CA ARG A 545 -22.22 -25.53 20.69
C ARG A 545 -21.46 -24.67 19.67
N GLU A 546 -22.14 -23.70 19.09
CA GLU A 546 -21.61 -22.72 18.14
C GLU A 546 -22.15 -21.32 18.46
N ASP A 547 -21.45 -20.28 18.01
CA ASP A 547 -21.81 -18.88 18.27
C ASP A 547 -22.08 -18.09 16.97
N HIS A 548 -22.28 -16.78 17.12
CA HIS A 548 -22.52 -15.88 15.99
C HIS A 548 -21.43 -15.92 14.93
N THR A 549 -20.20 -16.31 15.27
CA THR A 549 -19.08 -16.41 14.33
C THR A 549 -19.38 -17.45 13.26
N MET A 550 -19.85 -18.64 13.66
CA MET A 550 -20.24 -19.70 12.73
C MET A 550 -21.41 -19.28 11.85
N GLY A 551 -22.44 -18.65 12.44
CA GLY A 551 -23.59 -18.12 11.71
C GLY A 551 -23.20 -17.06 10.68
N ASN A 552 -22.27 -16.17 11.03
CA ASN A 552 -21.73 -15.17 10.12
C ASN A 552 -20.91 -15.81 9.00
N LEU A 553 -20.01 -16.74 9.31
CA LEU A 553 -19.17 -17.41 8.30
C LEU A 553 -20.01 -18.16 7.26
N MET A 554 -21.06 -18.85 7.71
CA MET A 554 -21.98 -19.60 6.85
C MET A 554 -22.86 -18.71 5.98
N ARG A 555 -23.31 -17.56 6.51
CA ARG A 555 -24.21 -16.62 5.81
C ARG A 555 -23.46 -15.65 4.89
N TYR A 556 -22.21 -15.32 5.21
CA TYR A 556 -21.51 -14.15 4.69
C TYR A 556 -21.55 -14.06 3.16
N LYS A 557 -21.64 -12.85 2.63
CA LYS A 557 -21.56 -12.56 1.19
C LYS A 557 -20.41 -11.60 1.00
N ASN A 558 -19.41 -11.97 0.21
CA ASN A 558 -18.23 -11.15 -0.01
C ASN A 558 -18.59 -9.96 -0.93
N PRO A 559 -18.53 -8.69 -0.46
CA PRO A 559 -18.90 -7.55 -1.31
C PRO A 559 -17.91 -7.28 -2.44
N ILE A 560 -16.73 -7.91 -2.42
CA ILE A 560 -15.62 -7.64 -3.37
C ILE A 560 -15.77 -8.42 -4.69
N TYR A 561 -16.59 -9.48 -4.76
CA TYR A 561 -16.62 -10.38 -5.93
C TYR A 561 -17.72 -10.08 -6.97
N SER A 562 -18.41 -8.93 -6.89
CA SER A 562 -19.41 -8.55 -7.90
C SER A 562 -18.84 -7.85 -9.14
N LEU A 563 -17.53 -7.61 -9.21
CA LEU A 563 -16.88 -7.10 -10.43
C LEU A 563 -16.21 -8.26 -11.18
N HIS A 564 -16.73 -8.56 -12.36
CA HIS A 564 -16.18 -9.52 -13.32
C HIS A 564 -14.67 -9.31 -13.52
N LEU A 565 -13.85 -10.30 -13.15
CA LEU A 565 -12.64 -10.78 -13.82
C LEU A 565 -11.97 -11.83 -12.93
N LEU A 566 -12.16 -13.11 -13.25
CA LEU A 566 -11.18 -14.22 -13.10
C LEU A 566 -11.87 -15.53 -13.50
N ASN A 567 -11.58 -16.00 -14.72
CA ASN A 567 -11.95 -17.34 -15.17
C ASN A 567 -10.89 -18.35 -14.71
N SER A 568 -11.04 -18.89 -13.49
CA SER A 568 -10.56 -20.23 -13.11
C SER A 568 -11.01 -20.60 -11.69
N SER A 569 -12.17 -21.24 -11.58
CA SER A 569 -12.52 -22.30 -10.62
C SER A 569 -11.83 -22.35 -9.25
N SER A 570 -12.04 -21.30 -8.45
CA SER A 570 -12.14 -21.42 -6.98
C SER A 570 -13.46 -20.77 -6.59
N GLN A 571 -14.54 -21.57 -6.64
CA GLN A 571 -15.84 -21.16 -6.09
C GLN A 571 -15.68 -21.16 -4.56
N PHE A 572 -15.45 -20.00 -3.96
CA PHE A 572 -15.70 -19.84 -2.53
C PHE A 572 -17.15 -19.39 -2.42
N SER A 573 -18.05 -20.31 -2.09
CA SER A 573 -19.48 -20.06 -2.09
C SER A 573 -20.09 -20.21 -0.71
N LYS A 574 -20.49 -19.08 -0.14
CA LYS A 574 -21.32 -19.02 1.07
C LYS A 574 -22.80 -19.02 0.71
N LEU A 575 -23.67 -19.23 1.70
CA LEU A 575 -25.09 -19.45 1.43
C LEU A 575 -25.74 -18.30 0.63
N LEU A 576 -25.35 -17.04 0.83
CA LEU A 576 -25.92 -15.91 0.08
C LEU A 576 -25.23 -15.61 -1.27
N GLU A 577 -24.19 -16.36 -1.63
CA GLU A 577 -23.50 -16.28 -2.92
C GLU A 577 -24.05 -17.30 -3.91
N GLU A 578 -24.70 -18.37 -3.41
CA GLU A 578 -25.34 -19.38 -4.23
C GLU A 578 -26.61 -18.86 -4.88
N PRO A 579 -26.73 -18.84 -6.23
CA PRO A 579 -27.93 -18.38 -6.92
C PRO A 579 -29.15 -19.27 -6.63
N GLN A 580 -28.90 -20.50 -6.16
CA GLN A 580 -29.92 -21.46 -5.77
C GLN A 580 -30.45 -21.24 -4.34
N VAL A 581 -29.82 -20.38 -3.55
CA VAL A 581 -30.27 -20.01 -2.21
C VAL A 581 -31.05 -18.70 -2.28
N ILE A 582 -32.35 -18.79 -2.03
CA ILE A 582 -33.27 -17.65 -2.05
C ILE A 582 -33.11 -16.82 -0.77
N PHE A 583 -32.93 -17.51 0.36
CA PHE A 583 -32.80 -16.88 1.66
C PHE A 583 -31.88 -17.68 2.57
N ALA A 584 -30.99 -16.99 3.28
CA ALA A 584 -30.23 -17.55 4.39
C ALA A 584 -30.12 -16.52 5.52
N GLY A 585 -30.61 -16.88 6.70
CA GLY A 585 -30.58 -16.06 7.90
C GLY A 585 -30.35 -16.93 9.12
N TYR A 586 -29.65 -16.41 10.12
CA TYR A 586 -29.43 -17.14 11.37
C TYR A 586 -29.88 -16.31 12.56
N LYS A 587 -30.21 -16.99 13.65
CA LYS A 587 -30.56 -16.41 14.94
C LYS A 587 -29.82 -17.16 16.04
N VAL A 588 -29.35 -16.43 17.04
CA VAL A 588 -28.95 -16.99 18.34
C VAL A 588 -30.08 -16.74 19.32
N PRO A 589 -30.69 -17.78 19.93
CA PRO A 589 -31.89 -17.64 20.74
C PRO A 589 -31.63 -16.93 22.06
N HIS A 590 -30.47 -17.12 22.69
CA HIS A 590 -30.08 -16.46 23.95
C HIS A 590 -28.55 -16.23 24.03
N PRO A 591 -28.04 -15.12 24.61
CA PRO A 591 -26.60 -14.81 24.67
C PRO A 591 -25.75 -15.81 25.48
N LEU A 592 -26.37 -16.59 26.36
CA LEU A 592 -25.73 -17.63 27.16
C LEU A 592 -25.89 -19.05 26.58
N GLU A 593 -26.72 -19.20 25.53
CA GLU A 593 -26.92 -20.47 24.82
C GLU A 593 -26.06 -20.48 23.56
N HIS A 594 -25.19 -21.46 23.46
CA HIS A 594 -24.25 -21.58 22.35
C HIS A 594 -24.88 -22.44 21.26
N ASN A 595 -26.04 -22.06 20.75
CA ASN A 595 -26.64 -22.71 19.59
C ASN A 595 -27.03 -21.67 18.53
N VAL A 596 -26.85 -22.06 17.28
CA VAL A 596 -27.18 -21.24 16.11
C VAL A 596 -28.33 -21.89 15.38
N ILE A 597 -29.40 -21.14 15.20
CA ILE A 597 -30.55 -21.56 14.40
C ILE A 597 -30.41 -20.90 13.03
N LEU A 598 -30.02 -21.67 12.03
CA LEU A 598 -29.86 -21.24 10.65
C LEU A 598 -31.10 -21.63 9.84
N LYS A 599 -31.73 -20.67 9.19
CA LYS A 599 -32.83 -20.89 8.24
C LYS A 599 -32.35 -20.68 6.83
N VAL A 600 -32.57 -21.68 5.98
CA VAL A 600 -32.18 -21.65 4.57
C VAL A 600 -33.39 -22.02 3.71
N GLN A 601 -33.60 -21.24 2.66
CA GLN A 601 -34.58 -21.51 1.62
C GLN A 601 -33.87 -21.57 0.28
N THR A 602 -34.12 -22.62 -0.50
CA THR A 602 -33.54 -22.84 -1.82
C THR A 602 -34.58 -22.86 -2.93
N THR A 603 -34.13 -22.76 -4.17
CA THR A 603 -34.94 -23.00 -5.37
C THR A 603 -35.44 -24.44 -5.43
N ASN A 604 -36.50 -24.70 -6.21
CA ASN A 604 -37.10 -26.03 -6.32
C ASN A 604 -36.17 -27.13 -6.88
N ASP A 605 -35.08 -26.72 -7.51
CA ASP A 605 -34.12 -27.62 -8.14
C ASP A 605 -33.06 -28.17 -7.16
N THR A 606 -32.93 -27.61 -5.94
CA THR A 606 -31.95 -28.06 -4.95
C THR A 606 -32.49 -28.03 -3.52
N LYS A 607 -31.99 -28.94 -2.69
CA LYS A 607 -32.40 -29.05 -1.29
C LYS A 607 -31.51 -28.18 -0.38
N PRO A 608 -32.06 -27.59 0.70
CA PRO A 608 -31.28 -26.75 1.63
C PRO A 608 -30.12 -27.47 2.31
N ASP A 609 -30.25 -28.77 2.61
CA ASP A 609 -29.21 -29.58 3.26
C ASP A 609 -27.96 -29.70 2.40
N MET A 610 -28.12 -29.85 1.09
CA MET A 610 -27.01 -29.88 0.14
C MET A 610 -26.24 -28.54 0.10
N MET A 611 -26.96 -27.42 0.15
CA MET A 611 -26.33 -26.09 0.12
C MET A 611 -25.59 -25.77 1.41
N VAL A 612 -26.14 -26.16 2.57
CA VAL A 612 -25.46 -26.03 3.85
C VAL A 612 -24.23 -26.93 3.92
N ALA A 613 -24.31 -28.17 3.44
CA ALA A 613 -23.16 -29.08 3.39
C ALA A 613 -22.03 -28.54 2.47
N LYS A 614 -22.40 -27.97 1.32
CA LYS A 614 -21.45 -27.31 0.41
C LYS A 614 -20.73 -26.16 1.12
N ALA A 615 -21.49 -25.23 1.72
CA ALA A 615 -20.92 -24.08 2.42
C ALA A 615 -19.99 -24.48 3.58
N LEU A 616 -20.31 -25.56 4.31
CA LEU A 616 -19.44 -26.08 5.37
C LEU A 616 -18.12 -26.66 4.82
N ASN A 617 -18.17 -27.41 3.73
CA ASN A 617 -16.97 -27.98 3.10
C ASN A 617 -16.06 -26.88 2.54
N ASP A 618 -16.64 -25.84 1.93
CA ASP A 618 -15.90 -24.68 1.44
C ASP A 618 -15.20 -23.96 2.61
N LEU A 619 -15.90 -23.77 3.73
CA LEU A 619 -15.34 -23.14 4.94
C LEU A 619 -14.21 -23.96 5.56
N ILE A 620 -14.36 -25.29 5.64
CA ILE A 620 -13.31 -26.20 6.13
C ILE A 620 -12.05 -26.05 5.27
N THR A 621 -12.22 -25.98 3.95
CA THR A 621 -11.12 -25.83 3.00
C THR A 621 -10.41 -24.48 3.19
N GLU A 622 -11.17 -23.40 3.37
CA GLU A 622 -10.65 -22.04 3.59
C GLU A 622 -9.86 -21.94 4.90
N VAL A 623 -10.44 -22.41 6.01
CA VAL A 623 -9.77 -22.39 7.33
C VAL A 623 -8.55 -23.31 7.33
N GLY A 624 -8.61 -24.46 6.65
CA GLY A 624 -7.46 -25.35 6.45
C GLY A 624 -6.30 -24.66 5.73
N TYR A 625 -6.61 -23.92 4.66
CA TYR A 625 -5.63 -23.12 3.92
C TYR A 625 -5.01 -22.01 4.80
N LEU A 626 -5.84 -21.29 5.55
CA LEU A 626 -5.38 -20.24 6.47
C LEU A 626 -4.45 -20.81 7.55
N LYS A 627 -4.82 -21.96 8.14
CA LYS A 627 -3.98 -22.66 9.12
C LYS A 627 -2.61 -23.00 8.53
N GLN A 628 -2.57 -23.52 7.31
CA GLN A 628 -1.30 -23.86 6.65
C GLN A 628 -0.43 -22.62 6.45
N LYS A 629 -1.01 -21.52 5.95
CA LYS A 629 -0.29 -20.25 5.78
C LYS A 629 0.24 -19.69 7.09
N PHE A 630 -0.56 -19.76 8.15
CA PHE A 630 -0.13 -19.30 9.47
C PHE A 630 1.05 -20.12 10.01
N VAL A 631 1.04 -21.44 9.84
CA VAL A 631 2.15 -22.33 10.22
C VAL A 631 3.42 -22.00 9.42
N GLU A 632 3.29 -21.73 8.12
CA GLU A 632 4.40 -21.33 7.25
C GLU A 632 5.05 -20.01 7.72
N GLU A 633 4.24 -18.99 8.01
CA GLU A 633 4.75 -17.69 8.49
C GLU A 633 5.33 -17.77 9.91
N LEU A 634 4.74 -18.57 10.79
CA LEU A 634 5.27 -18.78 12.13
C LEU A 634 6.64 -19.49 12.09
N GLY A 635 6.83 -20.38 11.12
CA GLY A 635 8.14 -20.98 10.81
C GLY A 635 9.17 -19.93 10.38
N ARG A 636 8.79 -18.99 9.50
CA ARG A 636 9.67 -17.89 9.05
C ARG A 636 10.02 -16.93 10.18
N ALA A 637 9.05 -16.58 11.02
CA ALA A 637 9.26 -15.72 12.19
C ALA A 637 10.22 -16.37 13.20
N ARG A 638 10.09 -17.67 13.46
CA ARG A 638 11.03 -18.42 14.33
C ARG A 638 12.45 -18.46 13.75
N ALA A 639 12.60 -18.55 12.43
CA ALA A 639 13.90 -18.54 11.77
C ALA A 639 14.63 -17.17 11.84
N LEU A 640 13.89 -16.07 12.04
CA LEU A 640 14.44 -14.72 12.17
C LEU A 640 14.94 -14.40 13.60
N VAL A 641 14.50 -15.15 14.61
CA VAL A 641 14.81 -14.89 16.04
C VAL A 641 16.05 -15.64 16.53
N ILE A 642 16.59 -16.60 15.78
CA ILE A 642 17.86 -17.28 16.13
C ILE A 642 19.04 -16.43 15.62
N PRO A 643 19.87 -15.82 16.50
CA PRO A 643 21.03 -15.06 16.07
C PRO A 643 22.07 -16.02 15.48
N ARG A 644 22.56 -15.73 14.27
CA ARG A 644 23.74 -16.41 13.71
C ARG A 644 24.93 -16.15 14.63
N GLU A 645 25.44 -17.19 15.27
CA GLU A 645 26.68 -17.14 16.06
C GLU A 645 27.79 -16.48 15.23
N GLN A 646 28.30 -15.35 15.74
CA GLN A 646 29.50 -14.71 15.21
C GLN A 646 30.71 -15.58 15.59
N LYS A 647 31.50 -15.98 14.59
CA LYS A 647 32.83 -16.59 14.82
C LYS A 647 33.70 -15.63 15.63
N PRO A 648 34.45 -16.10 16.66
CA PRO A 648 35.26 -15.21 17.47
C PRO A 648 36.52 -14.75 16.73
N MET A 649 36.80 -13.44 16.82
CA MET A 649 38.11 -12.84 16.56
C MET A 649 39.11 -13.31 17.63
N GLU A 650 40.27 -13.78 17.19
CA GLU A 650 41.44 -14.02 18.04
C GLU A 650 41.93 -12.70 18.64
N GLU A 651 41.94 -12.60 19.97
CA GLU A 651 42.74 -11.59 20.65
C GLU A 651 43.42 -12.16 21.89
N GLN A 652 44.66 -11.70 22.06
CA GLN A 652 45.77 -12.31 22.77
C GLN A 652 45.57 -12.27 24.29
N THR A 653 45.97 -13.35 24.97
CA THR A 653 46.18 -13.34 26.43
C THR A 653 47.41 -12.52 26.79
N PRO A 654 47.43 -11.91 27.99
CA PRO A 654 48.30 -12.51 29.00
C PRO A 654 47.75 -12.51 30.45
N LEU A 655 48.01 -13.65 31.10
CA LEU A 655 48.50 -13.84 32.48
C LEU A 655 47.77 -13.16 33.67
N GLY A 656 47.26 -13.99 34.60
CA GLY A 656 47.49 -13.74 36.04
C GLY A 656 46.44 -14.17 37.08
N ILE A 657 46.55 -15.41 37.55
CA ILE A 657 46.44 -15.86 38.97
C ILE A 657 45.03 -16.04 39.61
N PRO A 658 44.83 -17.07 40.49
CA PRO A 658 43.53 -17.69 40.77
C PRO A 658 43.06 -17.62 42.25
N SER A 659 41.99 -18.38 42.54
CA SER A 659 41.47 -18.84 43.86
C SER A 659 40.35 -17.97 44.45
N ALA A 660 39.34 -18.47 45.17
CA ALA A 660 39.06 -19.76 45.77
C ALA A 660 37.62 -19.78 46.32
N ARG A 661 37.00 -20.98 46.42
CA ARG A 661 36.19 -21.49 47.55
C ARG A 661 34.83 -20.79 47.85
N ASP A 662 33.75 -21.41 48.30
CA ASP A 662 33.47 -22.75 48.84
C ASP A 662 31.95 -22.91 49.08
N ASN A 663 31.50 -24.17 49.17
CA ASN A 663 30.43 -24.72 50.04
C ASN A 663 28.91 -24.63 49.70
N ILE A 664 28.44 -25.71 49.02
CA ILE A 664 27.47 -26.78 49.41
C ILE A 664 27.17 -26.87 50.96
N PRO A 665 26.09 -27.46 51.57
CA PRO A 665 25.10 -28.50 51.12
C PRO A 665 23.60 -28.29 51.47
N ILE A 666 22.64 -28.94 50.78
CA ILE A 666 22.03 -30.30 50.93
C ILE A 666 21.11 -30.50 52.15
N GLY A 667 19.88 -30.95 51.87
CA GLY A 667 19.05 -31.80 52.74
C GLY A 667 17.58 -31.82 52.29
N ASN A 668 17.13 -32.79 51.47
CA ASN A 668 16.44 -34.04 51.90
C ASN A 668 15.22 -33.74 52.79
N THR A 669 13.98 -34.15 52.52
CA THR A 669 13.34 -35.39 52.02
C THR A 669 11.86 -35.01 51.75
N GLY A 670 10.98 -35.68 51.02
CA GLY A 670 10.91 -37.00 50.43
C GLY A 670 9.42 -37.37 50.29
N VAL A 671 9.12 -38.18 49.26
CA VAL A 671 8.05 -39.20 49.20
C VAL A 671 6.59 -38.76 49.02
N GLY A 672 5.95 -39.38 48.01
CA GLY A 672 4.51 -39.69 47.95
C GLY A 672 3.79 -38.94 46.82
N VAL A 673 3.76 -39.41 45.57
CA VAL A 673 3.00 -40.57 45.03
C VAL A 673 1.50 -40.29 44.97
N ASP A 674 0.94 -40.56 43.78
CA ASP A 674 -0.48 -40.59 43.39
C ASP A 674 -1.14 -39.23 43.14
N MET A 675 -1.94 -39.00 42.10
CA MET A 675 -2.55 -39.85 41.08
C MET A 675 -3.09 -38.90 39.99
N ASP A 676 -3.11 -39.35 38.74
CA ASP A 676 -4.08 -39.03 37.68
C ASP A 676 -4.52 -37.56 37.46
N PHE A 677 -4.04 -36.93 36.39
CA PHE A 677 -4.81 -36.57 35.18
C PHE A 677 -3.94 -35.84 34.15
#